data_AF-A0A368UL92-F1
#
_entry.id   AF-A0A368UL92-F1
#
_cell.length_a   1.000
_cell.length_b   1.000
_cell.length_c   1.000
_cell.angle_alpha   90.00
_cell.angle_beta   90.00
_cell.angle_gamma   90.00
#
_symmetry.space_group_name_H-M   'P 1'
#
loop_
_entity.id
_entity.type
_entity.pdbx_description
1 polymer ?
#
loop_
_entity_poly.entity_id
_entity_poly.type
_entity_poly.pdbx_seq_one_letter_code
_entity_poly.pdbx_strand_id
1 'polypeptide(L)'
;MSEGILKALMQLFALVAAPEQDATSGRKVVQNYLSLQLNRQLIEEYLQLFDNHRSAYREKTKEKNRIPKLYAASSVKVLRIATAINEELTHYQKVIVVIQLLEFLNSGKRAMSEMEYEFAETVAETFNIDRDEFLSIHHFIGISEKEPEENHLIVGGEKKRAREEKYIYREFLNTEIFVLYVSSVSLCLLKTNESTELTINGQVLLPHHIHFLRPGGSIRYKHGTPVTFSDIATHFNYKANESPIVFDVRDISFSFDTKRNAGLHPLSFTSHSGQLVGIMGDSGAGKSTLINVLTGIYLPSSGEILMNGIDLHLFPEKVNGLIGYVAQDDLLIEDLSVYQNLYYNARLCFDHLSEEQITEKVIQLLRSLGLYEIRNMKVGSPLNKKISGGQRKRLNIALELIREPSVLFLDEPTSGLSSRDSENIMDLLKDLAVKGKLIFVVIHQPSSEIYKMFNQLLVLDTGGYLIYNGDPVGAINYFKSCINHANRDESECPVCGNVNPEQILSIINSSVLDEYGTPTPARKTSPVEWFQLFKKQFPSSRERKEKRLPLPEINFSIPGRTGQFGIFFMRDLKSKLANAQYILINLLEMPVLALILASLLYYFQPESSSEPSYLLYKNPNMITYLIISVIISIFVGLTVSAEEIISDKKILKREAFLNLSRLSYLFSKVFLLAILSAIQTAIFTFIGNSILEIQNMFWPFWLVLFTSAIFANLLGLIISDSLKKTVNIYILIPFLIIPQLILSGVFVSYDRLNPHFSSVSEIPWYGETITARWAFEAMAVHQFTHNDYQKEFFVFDKLKSKANYYKDYWVPAFRNELTRLKNSEKEKKTRNILELLENESRKAAAELPDDKNITPPVYKKAVSIDNYLNEAKQFTSEVQKFYVALYNEADRRHEEQRRNLIEQHPEEGNIFLTTLKNQHHNEGLERFVRGTDDFFSKRIIRQNNSFIQKFDAIYQDPDYPFVKAHFLAPYKNIGSYKMPTLWVNILVMWGMNILLFIFLYSQLLKKFISGSKKALPRKKQ
;
A
#
# COMPACT_ATOMS: atom_id res chain seq x y z
N MET A 1 27.57 34.26 0.44
CA MET A 1 28.75 33.57 1.02
C MET A 1 28.96 34.05 2.44
N SER A 2 29.58 33.24 3.31
CA SER A 2 29.97 33.69 4.66
C SER A 2 31.10 34.71 4.58
N GLU A 3 31.20 35.60 5.57
CA GLU A 3 32.26 36.61 5.65
C GLU A 3 33.66 35.97 5.66
N GLY A 4 33.78 34.81 6.31
CA GLY A 4 34.99 34.00 6.38
C GLY A 4 35.46 33.49 5.02
N ILE A 5 34.53 32.99 4.19
CA ILE A 5 34.83 32.55 2.81
C ILE A 5 35.39 33.70 1.98
N LEU A 6 34.75 34.87 2.02
CA LEU A 6 35.18 36.02 1.22
C LEU A 6 36.60 36.48 1.61
N LYS A 7 36.91 36.51 2.92
CA LYS A 7 38.27 36.82 3.40
C LYS A 7 39.28 35.77 2.94
N ALA A 8 38.93 34.49 3.04
CA ALA A 8 39.78 33.39 2.60
C ALA A 8 40.03 33.44 1.08
N LEU A 9 39.03 33.77 0.27
CA LEU A 9 39.16 33.94 -1.18
C LEU A 9 40.00 35.16 -1.56
N MET A 10 39.84 36.30 -0.86
CA MET A 10 40.70 37.46 -1.10
C MET A 10 42.15 37.15 -0.75
N GLN A 11 42.38 36.41 0.33
CA GLN A 11 43.71 35.94 0.69
C GLN A 11 44.27 34.94 -0.34
N LEU A 12 43.43 34.05 -0.88
CA LEU A 12 43.78 33.12 -1.94
C LEU A 12 44.19 33.87 -3.21
N PHE A 13 43.35 34.76 -3.75
CA PHE A 13 43.69 35.56 -4.94
C PHE A 13 44.94 36.43 -4.74
N ALA A 14 45.10 37.04 -3.56
CA ALA A 14 46.25 37.89 -3.26
C ALA A 14 47.57 37.13 -3.20
N LEU A 15 47.54 35.86 -2.80
CA LEU A 15 48.72 35.01 -2.69
C LEU A 15 49.25 34.55 -4.06
N VAL A 16 48.38 34.50 -5.08
CA VAL A 16 48.72 34.05 -6.44
C VAL A 16 49.03 35.22 -7.39
N ALA A 17 48.64 36.44 -7.04
CA ALA A 17 48.97 37.65 -7.79
C ALA A 17 50.50 37.81 -7.90
N ALA A 18 51.09 37.43 -9.05
CA ALA A 18 52.53 37.46 -9.26
C ALA A 18 53.12 38.87 -9.06
N PRO A 19 54.41 39.01 -8.67
CA PRO A 19 55.05 40.31 -8.44
C PRO A 19 55.09 41.23 -9.69
N GLU A 20 54.93 40.66 -10.88
CA GLU A 20 55.10 41.31 -12.20
C GLU A 20 53.80 41.49 -12.99
N GLN A 21 52.64 41.03 -12.48
CA GLN A 21 51.36 41.26 -13.14
C GLN A 21 50.92 42.73 -13.05
N ASP A 22 50.42 43.27 -14.16
CA ASP A 22 49.87 44.63 -14.26
C ASP A 22 48.81 44.82 -13.15
N ALA A 23 49.11 45.72 -12.20
CA ALA A 23 48.35 45.84 -10.96
C ALA A 23 46.87 46.18 -11.18
N THR A 24 46.57 46.79 -12.32
CA THR A 24 45.24 47.24 -12.75
C THR A 24 44.37 46.10 -13.32
N SER A 25 44.96 45.11 -14.00
CA SER A 25 44.19 44.02 -14.66
C SER A 25 43.65 43.02 -13.63
N GLY A 26 44.52 42.49 -12.76
CA GLY A 26 44.11 41.51 -11.74
C GLY A 26 43.12 42.08 -10.73
N ARG A 27 43.27 43.35 -10.33
CA ARG A 27 42.33 44.03 -9.43
C ARG A 27 40.93 44.15 -10.06
N LYS A 28 40.85 44.31 -11.38
CA LYS A 28 39.59 44.39 -12.12
C LYS A 28 38.86 43.05 -12.19
N VAL A 29 39.59 41.94 -12.32
CA VAL A 29 39.00 40.58 -12.26
C VAL A 29 38.42 40.30 -10.88
N VAL A 30 39.16 40.59 -9.81
CA VAL A 30 38.65 40.45 -8.43
C VAL A 30 37.47 41.38 -8.18
N GLN A 31 37.50 42.61 -8.69
CA GLN A 31 36.38 43.54 -8.62
C GLN A 31 35.14 43.02 -9.35
N ASN A 32 35.30 42.40 -10.53
CA ASN A 32 34.21 41.78 -11.27
C ASN A 32 33.64 40.58 -10.51
N TYR A 33 34.49 39.73 -9.92
CA TYR A 33 34.04 38.64 -9.06
C TYR A 33 33.23 39.15 -7.86
N LEU A 34 33.72 40.19 -7.17
CA LEU A 34 33.05 40.78 -6.01
C LEU A 34 31.77 41.51 -6.40
N SER A 35 31.72 42.17 -7.56
CA SER A 35 30.52 42.90 -8.01
C SER A 35 29.35 41.98 -8.37
N LEU A 36 29.64 40.73 -8.70
CA LEU A 36 28.65 39.69 -8.89
C LEU A 36 28.07 39.16 -7.56
N GLN A 37 28.73 39.42 -6.43
CA GLN A 37 28.42 38.78 -5.14
C GLN A 37 28.07 39.77 -4.02
N LEU A 38 28.47 41.04 -4.15
CA LEU A 38 28.44 42.04 -3.08
C LEU A 38 27.91 43.39 -3.56
N ASN A 39 27.44 44.20 -2.61
CA ASN A 39 27.06 45.59 -2.87
C ASN A 39 28.29 46.51 -3.00
N ARG A 40 28.12 47.70 -3.58
CA ARG A 40 29.23 48.62 -3.89
C ARG A 40 30.09 48.99 -2.67
N GLN A 41 29.49 49.07 -1.49
CA GLN A 41 30.18 49.42 -0.25
C GLN A 41 31.11 48.29 0.23
N LEU A 42 30.61 47.04 0.22
CA LEU A 42 31.40 45.86 0.59
C LEU A 42 32.48 45.53 -0.47
N ILE A 43 32.23 45.82 -1.75
CA ILE A 43 33.25 45.62 -2.80
C ILE A 43 34.52 46.40 -2.48
N GLU A 44 34.40 47.68 -2.10
CA GLU A 44 35.59 48.49 -1.76
C GLU A 44 36.32 47.94 -0.52
N GLU A 45 35.58 47.50 0.49
CA GLU A 45 36.15 46.90 1.70
C GLU A 45 36.94 45.62 1.39
N TYR A 46 36.37 44.70 0.62
CA TYR A 46 37.03 43.44 0.26
C TYR A 46 38.15 43.64 -0.78
N LEU A 47 38.06 44.63 -1.66
CA LEU A 47 39.17 45.02 -2.53
C LEU A 47 40.34 45.58 -1.72
N GLN A 48 40.09 46.40 -0.70
CA GLN A 48 41.13 46.85 0.21
C GLN A 48 41.76 45.68 0.98
N LEU A 49 40.95 44.69 1.39
CA LEU A 49 41.44 43.48 2.06
C LEU A 49 42.34 42.65 1.13
N PHE A 50 41.97 42.50 -0.15
CA PHE A 50 42.83 41.91 -1.18
C PHE A 50 44.14 42.70 -1.37
N ASP A 51 44.06 44.02 -1.52
CA ASP A 51 45.22 44.90 -1.72
C ASP A 51 46.18 44.84 -0.50
N ASN A 52 45.65 44.76 0.72
CA ASN A 52 46.40 44.61 1.97
C ASN A 52 47.11 43.26 2.08
N HIS A 53 46.42 42.17 1.71
CA HIS A 53 47.08 40.86 1.68
C HIS A 53 48.19 40.85 0.62
N ARG A 54 47.94 41.39 -0.57
CA ARG A 54 48.91 41.46 -1.66
C ARG A 54 50.14 42.27 -1.28
N SER A 55 49.98 43.43 -0.64
CA SER A 55 51.11 44.27 -0.18
C SER A 55 51.93 43.57 0.91
N ALA A 56 51.27 42.94 1.89
CA ALA A 56 51.93 42.18 2.95
C ALA A 56 52.71 40.97 2.42
N TYR A 57 52.24 40.33 1.34
CA TYR A 57 52.99 39.28 0.65
C TYR A 57 54.18 39.83 -0.15
N ARG A 58 54.02 41.00 -0.79
CA ARG A 58 55.07 41.69 -1.57
C ARG A 58 56.24 42.17 -0.71
N GLU A 59 55.97 42.67 0.50
CA GLU A 59 57.01 43.06 1.46
C GLU A 59 57.83 41.86 1.92
N LYS A 60 57.17 40.72 2.19
CA LYS A 60 57.86 39.46 2.57
C LYS A 60 58.68 38.85 1.45
N THR A 61 58.37 39.14 0.18
CA THR A 61 59.14 38.68 -0.98
C THR A 61 60.40 39.51 -1.22
N LYS A 62 60.43 40.79 -0.80
CA LYS A 62 61.62 41.65 -0.94
C LYS A 62 62.76 41.29 0.03
N GLU A 63 62.48 40.60 1.14
CA GLU A 63 63.46 40.40 2.21
C GLU A 63 64.40 39.17 2.08
N LYS A 64 64.24 38.25 1.13
CA LYS A 64 65.17 37.11 0.98
C LYS A 64 65.37 36.64 -0.46
N ASN A 65 66.64 36.60 -0.90
CA ASN A 65 67.14 35.91 -2.11
C ASN A 65 67.00 34.37 -2.03
N ARG A 66 65.78 33.85 -1.82
CA ARG A 66 65.43 32.41 -1.90
C ARG A 66 64.02 32.22 -2.46
N ILE A 67 63.90 32.50 -3.75
CA ILE A 67 62.65 32.36 -4.52
C ILE A 67 62.04 30.94 -4.40
N PRO A 68 62.78 29.81 -4.51
CA PRO A 68 62.17 28.47 -4.50
C PRO A 68 61.60 28.00 -3.15
N LYS A 69 62.20 28.41 -2.02
CA LYS A 69 61.75 28.00 -0.67
C LYS A 69 60.50 28.75 -0.19
N LEU A 70 60.22 29.92 -0.76
CA LEU A 70 59.02 30.69 -0.45
C LEU A 70 57.78 30.08 -1.11
N TYR A 71 57.91 29.55 -2.33
CA TYR A 71 56.80 28.94 -3.07
C TYR A 71 56.32 27.62 -2.43
N ALA A 72 57.22 26.79 -1.91
CA ALA A 72 56.83 25.58 -1.17
C ALA A 72 56.03 25.91 0.12
N ALA A 73 56.39 27.00 0.82
CA ALA A 73 55.66 27.46 2.00
C ALA A 73 54.32 28.13 1.67
N SER A 74 54.16 28.68 0.46
CA SER A 74 52.88 29.20 -0.03
C SER A 74 51.93 28.10 -0.47
N SER A 75 52.39 27.02 -1.12
CA SER A 75 51.54 25.89 -1.53
C SER A 75 50.87 25.19 -0.33
N VAL A 76 51.57 25.04 0.80
CA VAL A 76 50.98 24.48 2.03
C VAL A 76 49.88 25.39 2.61
N LYS A 77 50.07 26.71 2.56
CA LYS A 77 49.04 27.66 3.04
C LYS A 77 47.82 27.68 2.12
N VAL A 78 48.03 27.50 0.83
CA VAL A 78 46.98 27.44 -0.18
C VAL A 78 46.12 26.22 0.03
N LEU A 79 46.75 25.04 0.16
CA LEU A 79 46.05 23.81 0.52
C LEU A 79 45.23 23.99 1.79
N ARG A 80 45.79 24.62 2.83
CA ARG A 80 45.07 24.89 4.08
C ARG A 80 43.87 25.83 3.92
N ILE A 81 43.99 26.86 3.07
CA ILE A 81 42.90 27.80 2.80
C ILE A 81 41.83 27.11 1.95
N ALA A 82 42.24 26.41 0.90
CA ALA A 82 41.38 25.66 0.01
C ALA A 82 40.60 24.56 0.76
N THR A 83 41.25 23.78 1.63
CA THR A 83 40.55 22.78 2.47
C THR A 83 39.57 23.41 3.43
N ALA A 84 39.91 24.53 4.07
CA ALA A 84 39.01 25.24 4.98
C ALA A 84 37.74 25.76 4.29
N ILE A 85 37.83 26.21 3.04
CA ILE A 85 36.65 26.69 2.28
C ILE A 85 35.93 25.55 1.52
N ASN A 86 36.58 24.41 1.30
CA ASN A 86 36.02 23.29 0.54
C ASN A 86 34.75 22.70 1.17
N GLU A 87 34.68 22.68 2.51
CA GLU A 87 33.55 22.12 3.25
C GLU A 87 32.32 23.05 3.26
N GLU A 88 32.52 24.37 3.12
CA GLU A 88 31.42 25.35 3.15
C GLU A 88 30.87 25.70 1.75
N LEU A 89 31.65 25.48 0.69
CA LEU A 89 31.26 25.81 -0.68
C LEU A 89 30.45 24.68 -1.33
N THR A 90 29.39 25.04 -2.03
CA THR A 90 28.68 24.11 -2.95
C THR A 90 29.57 23.75 -4.14
N HIS A 91 29.34 22.60 -4.78
CA HIS A 91 30.08 22.19 -6.00
C HIS A 91 30.05 23.29 -7.09
N TYR A 92 28.88 23.89 -7.31
CA TYR A 92 28.71 25.05 -8.18
C TYR A 92 29.66 26.21 -7.86
N GLN A 93 29.75 26.59 -6.58
CA GLN A 93 30.62 27.69 -6.16
C GLN A 93 32.10 27.35 -6.32
N LYS A 94 32.50 26.09 -6.07
CA LYS A 94 33.89 25.63 -6.27
C LYS A 94 34.33 25.78 -7.71
N VAL A 95 33.50 25.35 -8.66
CA VAL A 95 33.78 25.47 -10.10
C VAL A 95 33.89 26.94 -10.52
N ILE A 96 32.98 27.81 -10.04
CA ILE A 96 33.06 29.26 -10.32
C ILE A 96 34.36 29.87 -9.78
N VAL A 97 34.81 29.49 -8.57
CA VAL A 97 36.07 29.98 -7.99
C VAL A 97 37.26 29.57 -8.86
N VAL A 98 37.28 28.33 -9.36
CA VAL A 98 38.37 27.85 -10.23
C VAL A 98 38.35 28.53 -11.59
N ILE A 99 37.19 28.73 -12.21
CA ILE A 99 37.07 29.48 -13.47
C ILE A 99 37.60 30.91 -13.31
N GLN A 100 37.20 31.59 -12.24
CA GLN A 100 37.61 32.98 -11.96
C GLN A 100 39.09 33.07 -11.57
N LEU A 101 39.63 32.05 -10.89
CA LEU A 101 41.06 31.92 -10.63
C LEU A 101 41.84 31.78 -11.94
N LEU A 102 41.41 30.90 -12.84
CA LEU A 102 42.05 30.71 -14.15
C LEU A 102 41.94 31.97 -15.02
N GLU A 103 40.79 32.65 -15.03
CA GLU A 103 40.62 33.95 -15.71
C GLU A 103 41.55 35.01 -15.14
N PHE A 104 41.70 35.06 -13.80
CA PHE A 104 42.62 35.95 -13.11
C PHE A 104 44.07 35.67 -13.51
N LEU A 105 44.51 34.41 -13.54
CA LEU A 105 45.87 34.04 -13.92
C LEU A 105 46.16 34.33 -15.39
N ASN A 106 45.16 34.21 -16.26
CA ASN A 106 45.28 34.50 -17.68
C ASN A 106 45.06 35.99 -18.06
N SER A 107 44.78 36.87 -17.09
CA SER A 107 44.48 38.30 -17.32
C SER A 107 45.71 39.18 -17.64
N GLY A 108 46.92 38.60 -17.67
CA GLY A 108 48.17 39.28 -17.96
C GLY A 108 48.54 39.26 -19.45
N LYS A 109 49.49 40.12 -19.87
CA LYS A 109 50.04 40.12 -21.24
C LYS A 109 50.93 38.90 -21.57
N ARG A 110 51.17 38.02 -20.59
CA ARG A 110 51.97 36.80 -20.72
C ARG A 110 51.08 35.58 -20.61
N ALA A 111 51.46 34.48 -21.26
CA ALA A 111 50.88 33.17 -20.99
C ALA A 111 51.15 32.76 -19.54
N MET A 112 50.23 31.98 -18.96
CA MET A 112 50.33 31.47 -17.60
C MET A 112 51.61 30.63 -17.41
N SER A 113 52.34 30.85 -16.32
CA SER A 113 53.57 30.10 -16.03
C SER A 113 53.26 28.67 -15.54
N GLU A 114 54.21 27.73 -15.69
CA GLU A 114 54.05 26.33 -15.22
C GLU A 114 53.69 26.26 -13.73
N MET A 115 54.25 27.15 -12.90
CA MET A 115 53.94 27.20 -11.47
C MET A 115 52.54 27.75 -11.16
N GLU A 116 52.02 28.68 -11.97
CA GLU A 116 50.64 29.19 -11.85
C GLU A 116 49.63 28.11 -12.30
N TYR A 117 50.00 27.27 -13.27
CA TYR A 117 49.22 26.11 -13.69
C TYR A 117 49.13 25.04 -12.59
N GLU A 118 50.28 24.59 -12.07
CA GLU A 118 50.36 23.56 -11.01
C GLU A 118 49.57 23.99 -9.75
N PHE A 119 49.57 25.30 -9.47
CA PHE A 119 48.75 25.89 -8.43
C PHE A 119 47.25 25.73 -8.67
N ALA A 120 46.77 26.13 -9.85
CA ALA A 120 45.34 26.07 -10.17
C ALA A 120 44.84 24.61 -10.20
N GLU A 121 45.68 23.70 -10.67
CA GLU A 121 45.45 22.25 -10.63
C GLU A 121 45.32 21.77 -9.18
N THR A 122 46.23 22.16 -8.28
CA THR A 122 46.16 21.80 -6.84
C THR A 122 44.86 22.29 -6.16
N VAL A 123 44.39 23.50 -6.51
CA VAL A 123 43.13 24.04 -5.98
C VAL A 123 41.93 23.27 -6.53
N ALA A 124 41.94 22.94 -7.83
CA ALA A 124 40.89 22.14 -8.46
C ALA A 124 40.82 20.73 -7.86
N GLU A 125 41.97 20.08 -7.63
CA GLU A 125 42.06 18.78 -6.94
C GLU A 125 41.51 18.85 -5.51
N THR A 126 41.88 19.90 -4.76
CA THR A 126 41.35 20.08 -3.38
C THR A 126 39.84 20.25 -3.38
N PHE A 127 39.28 20.87 -4.42
CA PHE A 127 37.85 21.04 -4.60
C PHE A 127 37.14 19.82 -5.19
N ASN A 128 37.87 18.74 -5.49
CA ASN A 128 37.39 17.53 -6.17
C ASN A 128 36.76 17.83 -7.54
N ILE A 129 37.33 18.77 -8.31
CA ILE A 129 36.93 19.00 -9.70
C ILE A 129 37.62 17.96 -10.58
N ASP A 130 36.87 17.38 -11.52
CA ASP A 130 37.39 16.38 -12.45
C ASP A 130 38.53 16.94 -13.33
N ARG A 131 39.53 16.11 -13.62
CA ARG A 131 40.73 16.55 -14.34
C ARG A 131 40.41 16.94 -15.78
N ASP A 132 39.52 16.21 -16.46
CA ASP A 132 39.13 16.50 -17.83
C ASP A 132 38.28 17.78 -17.89
N GLU A 133 37.46 18.01 -16.86
CA GLU A 133 36.71 19.26 -16.68
C GLU A 133 37.65 20.46 -16.47
N PHE A 134 38.64 20.34 -15.58
CA PHE A 134 39.64 21.39 -15.34
C PHE A 134 40.43 21.73 -16.62
N LEU A 135 40.89 20.72 -17.35
CA LEU A 135 41.60 20.89 -18.63
C LEU A 135 40.74 21.61 -19.67
N SER A 136 39.47 21.22 -19.80
CA SER A 136 38.51 21.83 -20.73
C SER A 136 38.29 23.32 -20.40
N ILE A 137 38.12 23.65 -19.11
CA ILE A 137 37.97 25.03 -18.65
C ILE A 137 39.24 25.83 -18.93
N HIS A 138 40.42 25.32 -18.54
CA HIS A 138 41.70 25.99 -18.76
C HIS A 138 41.94 26.30 -20.24
N HIS A 139 41.70 25.30 -21.11
CA HIS A 139 41.87 25.47 -22.55
C HIS A 139 40.89 26.51 -23.13
N PHE A 140 39.62 26.50 -22.72
CA PHE A 140 38.62 27.48 -23.17
C PHE A 140 39.00 28.93 -22.83
N ILE A 141 39.59 29.15 -21.66
CA ILE A 141 40.02 30.48 -21.21
C ILE A 141 41.15 31.03 -22.10
N GLY A 142 42.04 30.16 -22.58
CA GLY A 142 43.19 30.49 -23.42
C GLY A 142 42.91 30.70 -24.92
N ILE A 143 41.67 30.47 -25.40
CA ILE A 143 41.33 30.62 -26.82
C ILE A 143 41.47 32.10 -27.25
N SER A 144 42.44 32.42 -28.12
CA SER A 144 42.53 33.74 -28.76
C SER A 144 42.21 33.69 -30.25
N GLU A 145 42.70 32.69 -31.02
CA GLU A 145 42.59 32.70 -32.50
C GLU A 145 42.58 31.30 -33.19
N LYS A 146 42.61 30.16 -32.47
CA LYS A 146 42.66 28.82 -33.10
C LYS A 146 41.31 28.09 -33.06
N GLU A 147 41.08 27.27 -34.09
CA GLU A 147 39.92 26.40 -34.23
C GLU A 147 39.61 25.65 -32.92
N PRO A 148 38.32 25.55 -32.53
CA PRO A 148 37.95 24.88 -31.30
C PRO A 148 38.27 23.38 -31.33
N GLU A 149 38.86 22.87 -30.25
CA GLU A 149 38.98 21.43 -29.97
C GLU A 149 37.61 20.74 -29.79
N GLU A 150 37.62 19.40 -29.62
CA GLU A 150 36.45 18.51 -29.59
C GLU A 150 35.32 18.85 -28.59
N ASN A 151 35.47 19.82 -27.68
CA ASN A 151 34.49 20.11 -26.61
C ASN A 151 33.90 21.55 -26.62
N HIS A 152 33.92 22.26 -27.76
CA HIS A 152 33.28 23.59 -27.86
C HIS A 152 32.15 23.66 -28.88
N LEU A 153 31.23 24.58 -28.65
CA LEU A 153 30.13 24.91 -29.56
C LEU A 153 30.28 26.36 -30.00
N ILE A 154 30.09 26.63 -31.29
CA ILE A 154 30.06 27.99 -31.84
C ILE A 154 28.61 28.39 -32.11
N VAL A 155 28.25 29.60 -31.71
CA VAL A 155 26.98 30.24 -32.08
C VAL A 155 27.30 31.41 -33.00
N GLY A 156 26.77 31.43 -34.23
CA GLY A 156 27.11 32.45 -35.21
C GLY A 156 26.11 32.56 -36.37
N GLY A 157 26.29 33.58 -37.22
CA GLY A 157 25.42 33.89 -38.36
C GLY A 157 25.88 33.35 -39.72
N GLU A 158 26.91 32.51 -39.79
CA GLU A 158 27.39 31.96 -41.05
C GLU A 158 26.57 30.76 -41.50
N LYS A 159 25.73 30.96 -42.54
CA LYS A 159 24.84 29.93 -43.07
C LYS A 159 25.58 28.72 -43.65
N LYS A 160 26.84 28.88 -44.07
CA LYS A 160 27.67 27.78 -44.61
C LYS A 160 28.08 26.78 -43.52
N ARG A 161 28.29 27.24 -42.29
CA ARG A 161 28.68 26.44 -41.12
C ARG A 161 27.49 25.77 -40.42
N ALA A 162 26.25 26.11 -40.80
CA ALA A 162 25.02 25.54 -40.24
C ALA A 162 24.88 24.00 -40.39
N ARG A 163 25.75 23.34 -41.17
CA ARG A 163 25.79 21.87 -41.30
C ARG A 163 26.80 21.21 -40.36
N GLU A 164 27.64 21.97 -39.66
CA GLU A 164 28.59 21.46 -38.68
C GLU A 164 27.84 20.99 -37.42
N GLU A 165 28.21 19.83 -36.87
CA GLU A 165 27.55 19.26 -35.68
C GLU A 165 27.66 20.16 -34.44
N LYS A 166 28.64 21.06 -34.38
CA LYS A 166 28.93 21.96 -33.25
C LYS A 166 28.75 23.44 -33.59
N TYR A 167 27.77 23.74 -34.45
CA TYR A 167 27.44 25.10 -34.84
C TYR A 167 25.94 25.38 -34.71
N ILE A 168 25.57 26.37 -33.89
CA ILE A 168 24.20 26.89 -33.84
C ILE A 168 24.11 28.10 -34.78
N TYR A 169 23.41 27.91 -35.90
CA TYR A 169 23.11 28.99 -36.82
C TYR A 169 22.02 29.92 -36.26
N ARG A 170 22.30 31.22 -36.30
CA ARG A 170 21.34 32.29 -35.98
C ARG A 170 21.43 33.41 -37.00
N GLU A 171 20.32 33.62 -37.70
CA GLU A 171 20.20 34.69 -38.70
C GLU A 171 20.37 36.06 -38.02
N PHE A 172 21.12 36.98 -38.66
CA PHE A 172 21.45 38.32 -38.15
C PHE A 172 22.44 38.40 -36.97
N LEU A 173 23.05 37.28 -36.55
CA LEU A 173 24.15 37.29 -35.58
C LEU A 173 25.48 37.57 -36.29
N ASN A 174 26.02 38.78 -36.12
CA ASN A 174 27.23 39.23 -36.82
C ASN A 174 28.55 38.76 -36.17
N THR A 175 28.49 38.10 -35.02
CA THR A 175 29.65 37.69 -34.22
C THR A 175 29.60 36.21 -33.88
N GLU A 176 30.77 35.59 -33.73
CA GLU A 176 30.88 34.22 -33.20
C GLU A 176 31.00 34.25 -31.67
N ILE A 177 30.14 33.46 -31.02
CA ILE A 177 30.19 33.24 -29.57
C ILE A 177 30.70 31.83 -29.34
N PHE A 178 31.83 31.71 -28.65
CA PHE A 178 32.38 30.44 -28.22
C PHE A 178 31.69 30.01 -26.93
N VAL A 179 31.28 28.75 -26.90
CA VAL A 179 30.56 28.17 -25.77
C VAL A 179 31.22 26.88 -25.30
N LEU A 180 31.48 26.78 -24.00
CA LEU A 180 31.84 25.55 -23.31
C LEU A 180 30.72 25.19 -22.32
N TYR A 181 30.25 23.94 -22.36
CA TYR A 181 29.29 23.44 -21.37
C TYR A 181 30.03 22.67 -20.27
N VAL A 182 29.93 23.16 -19.04
CA VAL A 182 30.44 22.51 -17.85
C VAL A 182 29.31 21.69 -17.24
N SER A 183 29.30 20.39 -17.54
CA SER A 183 28.20 19.46 -17.24
C SER A 183 27.96 19.28 -15.74
N SER A 184 29.02 19.23 -14.94
CA SER A 184 28.99 19.01 -13.49
C SER A 184 28.16 20.05 -12.71
N VAL A 185 28.02 21.26 -13.27
CA VAL A 185 27.31 22.40 -12.66
C VAL A 185 26.25 22.99 -13.57
N SER A 186 25.97 22.35 -14.71
CA SER A 186 25.04 22.84 -15.73
C SER A 186 25.24 24.33 -16.07
N LEU A 187 26.47 24.69 -16.41
CA LEU A 187 26.87 26.07 -16.68
C LEU A 187 27.45 26.18 -18.08
N CYS A 188 27.03 27.18 -18.85
CA CYS A 188 27.65 27.52 -20.12
C CYS A 188 28.61 28.69 -19.93
N LEU A 189 29.88 28.51 -20.28
CA LEU A 189 30.86 29.58 -20.37
C LEU A 189 30.79 30.18 -21.77
N LEU A 190 30.68 31.50 -21.84
CA LEU A 190 30.55 32.24 -23.08
C LEU A 190 31.74 33.19 -23.22
N LYS A 191 32.34 33.20 -24.41
CA LYS A 191 33.43 34.13 -24.76
C LYS A 191 33.18 34.68 -26.17
N THR A 192 33.37 35.99 -26.32
CA THR A 192 33.31 36.69 -27.62
C THR A 192 34.56 37.53 -27.82
N ASN A 193 35.10 37.53 -29.04
CA ASN A 193 36.25 38.35 -29.41
C ASN A 193 35.82 39.77 -29.84
N GLU A 194 34.58 39.93 -30.29
CA GLU A 194 34.08 41.18 -30.88
C GLU A 194 33.13 41.94 -29.95
N SER A 195 33.18 43.27 -29.99
CA SER A 195 32.28 44.15 -29.23
C SER A 195 30.95 44.29 -29.93
N THR A 196 29.90 43.68 -29.38
CA THR A 196 28.53 43.79 -29.88
C THR A 196 27.54 44.04 -28.75
N GLU A 197 26.36 44.58 -29.09
CA GLU A 197 25.21 44.71 -28.19
C GLU A 197 24.54 43.35 -27.91
N LEU A 198 25.33 42.36 -27.52
CA LEU A 198 24.83 41.09 -27.02
C LEU A 198 24.46 41.27 -25.55
N THR A 199 23.31 40.72 -25.14
CA THR A 199 22.91 40.72 -23.73
C THR A 199 22.60 39.32 -23.23
N ILE A 200 23.01 39.03 -22.00
CA ILE A 200 22.61 37.84 -21.22
C ILE A 200 21.88 38.36 -20.00
N ASN A 201 20.62 37.97 -19.82
CA ASN A 201 19.81 38.37 -18.67
C ASN A 201 19.83 39.91 -18.44
N GLY A 202 19.86 40.69 -19.52
CA GLY A 202 19.94 42.16 -19.49
C GLY A 202 21.34 42.78 -19.32
N GLN A 203 22.40 41.98 -19.14
CA GLN A 203 23.78 42.48 -19.03
C GLN A 203 24.53 42.36 -20.36
N VAL A 204 25.30 43.39 -20.72
CA VAL A 204 26.08 43.43 -21.97
C VAL A 204 27.30 42.51 -21.86
N LEU A 205 27.53 41.65 -22.87
CA LEU A 205 28.76 40.86 -22.93
C LEU A 205 29.97 41.77 -23.21
N LEU A 206 30.96 41.71 -22.32
CA LEU A 206 32.26 42.33 -22.52
C LEU A 206 33.16 41.42 -23.37
N PRO A 207 33.84 41.95 -24.40
CA PRO A 207 34.81 41.19 -25.20
C PRO A 207 35.95 40.63 -24.34
N HIS A 208 36.47 39.47 -24.74
CA HIS A 208 37.62 38.78 -24.12
C HIS A 208 37.42 38.37 -22.64
N HIS A 209 36.23 38.55 -22.09
CA HIS A 209 35.84 38.12 -20.75
C HIS A 209 34.92 36.90 -20.79
N ILE A 210 34.97 36.10 -19.72
CA ILE A 210 34.09 34.94 -19.57
C ILE A 210 32.75 35.41 -19.00
N HIS A 211 31.68 35.09 -19.71
CA HIS A 211 30.31 35.31 -19.22
C HIS A 211 29.64 33.99 -18.91
N PHE A 212 28.78 34.00 -17.89
CA PHE A 212 28.09 32.83 -17.40
C PHE A 212 26.65 32.81 -17.91
N LEU A 213 26.28 31.74 -18.63
CA LEU A 213 24.90 31.46 -18.98
C LEU A 213 24.39 30.27 -18.17
N ARG A 214 23.41 30.57 -17.31
CA ARG A 214 22.77 29.61 -16.40
C ARG A 214 21.52 28.99 -17.05
N PRO A 215 21.01 27.87 -16.52
CA PRO A 215 19.71 27.33 -16.93
C PRO A 215 18.61 28.39 -16.89
N GLY A 216 17.79 28.44 -17.94
CA GLY A 216 16.75 29.47 -18.13
C GLY A 216 17.26 30.82 -18.65
N GLY A 217 18.58 31.03 -18.70
CA GLY A 217 19.17 32.20 -19.34
C GLY A 217 19.11 32.12 -20.86
N SER A 218 19.13 33.29 -21.52
CA SER A 218 19.21 33.38 -22.98
C SER A 218 20.18 34.46 -23.43
N ILE A 219 20.88 34.20 -24.53
CA ILE A 219 21.69 35.19 -25.26
C ILE A 219 20.75 35.91 -26.22
N ARG A 220 20.67 37.24 -26.10
CA ARG A 220 19.83 38.11 -26.93
C ARG A 220 20.70 39.02 -27.79
N TYR A 221 20.25 39.24 -29.02
CA TYR A 221 20.85 40.13 -30.02
C TYR A 221 19.75 40.82 -30.84
N LYS A 222 20.09 41.93 -31.50
CA LYS A 222 19.14 42.73 -32.27
C LYS A 222 18.52 41.90 -33.42
N HIS A 223 17.18 41.94 -33.53
CA HIS A 223 16.40 41.37 -34.63
C HIS A 223 16.48 39.84 -34.86
N GLY A 224 16.86 39.04 -33.86
CA GLY A 224 16.89 37.58 -34.00
C GLY A 224 16.29 36.79 -32.83
N THR A 225 16.14 35.48 -33.02
CA THR A 225 15.62 34.56 -32.00
C THR A 225 16.68 34.34 -30.92
N PRO A 226 16.35 34.50 -29.63
CA PRO A 226 17.29 34.25 -28.54
C PRO A 226 17.88 32.85 -28.61
N VAL A 227 19.14 32.71 -28.19
CA VAL A 227 19.78 31.40 -28.02
C VAL A 227 19.66 31.04 -26.56
N THR A 228 18.84 30.04 -26.27
CA THR A 228 18.58 29.62 -24.89
C THR A 228 19.70 28.71 -24.39
N PHE A 229 19.88 28.64 -23.07
CA PHE A 229 20.74 27.63 -22.45
C PHE A 229 20.39 26.20 -22.91
N SER A 230 19.10 25.91 -23.06
CA SER A 230 18.60 24.61 -23.50
C SER A 230 19.06 24.25 -24.93
N ASP A 231 19.07 25.23 -25.83
CA ASP A 231 19.55 25.07 -27.20
C ASP A 231 21.03 24.67 -27.22
N ILE A 232 21.84 25.24 -26.32
CA ILE A 232 23.27 24.96 -26.20
C ILE A 232 23.49 23.60 -25.54
N ALA A 233 22.90 23.37 -24.36
CA ALA A 233 23.14 22.18 -23.55
C ALA A 233 22.76 20.87 -24.29
N THR A 234 21.73 20.90 -25.14
CA THR A 234 21.32 19.74 -25.95
C THR A 234 22.40 19.25 -26.93
N HIS A 235 23.32 20.12 -27.36
CA HIS A 235 24.41 19.74 -28.26
C HIS A 235 25.58 19.06 -27.51
N PHE A 236 25.73 19.32 -26.21
CA PHE A 236 26.80 18.74 -25.39
C PHE A 236 26.39 17.45 -24.67
N ASN A 237 25.10 17.31 -24.32
CA ASN A 237 24.61 16.17 -23.53
C ASN A 237 24.52 14.83 -24.28
N TYR A 238 24.90 14.77 -25.56
CA TYR A 238 24.81 13.54 -26.36
C TYR A 238 25.83 12.45 -26.01
N LYS A 239 26.87 12.74 -25.20
CA LYS A 239 27.95 11.78 -24.88
C LYS A 239 27.78 11.00 -23.56
N ALA A 240 26.79 11.27 -22.71
CA ALA A 240 26.78 10.76 -21.32
C ALA A 240 25.83 9.59 -21.01
N ASN A 241 24.99 9.10 -21.94
CA ASN A 241 24.06 8.00 -21.69
C ASN A 241 24.24 6.86 -22.69
N GLU A 242 24.43 5.63 -22.19
CA GLU A 242 24.51 4.42 -23.02
C GLU A 242 23.20 4.07 -23.75
N SER A 243 22.09 4.76 -23.49
CA SER A 243 20.85 4.71 -24.31
C SER A 243 19.94 5.92 -24.01
N PRO A 244 19.95 7.02 -24.78
CA PRO A 244 19.06 8.15 -24.53
C PRO A 244 17.59 7.75 -24.73
N ILE A 245 16.71 8.18 -23.81
CA ILE A 245 15.26 8.00 -23.96
C ILE A 245 14.68 9.15 -24.79
N VAL A 246 13.86 8.79 -25.77
CA VAL A 246 12.97 9.67 -26.52
C VAL A 246 11.55 9.25 -26.23
N PHE A 247 10.78 10.14 -25.61
CA PHE A 247 9.37 9.95 -25.28
C PHE A 247 8.54 10.78 -26.26
N ASP A 248 7.87 10.10 -27.20
CA ASP A 248 7.16 10.71 -28.33
C ASP A 248 5.66 10.44 -28.22
N VAL A 249 4.88 11.52 -28.15
CA VAL A 249 3.42 11.49 -27.99
C VAL A 249 2.80 12.03 -29.26
N ARG A 250 1.91 11.24 -29.89
CA ARG A 250 1.32 11.55 -31.19
C ARG A 250 -0.20 11.51 -31.13
N ASP A 251 -0.81 12.68 -31.32
CA ASP A 251 -2.24 12.95 -31.48
C ASP A 251 -3.14 12.22 -30.45
N ILE A 252 -2.70 12.24 -29.19
CA ILE A 252 -3.38 11.53 -28.11
C ILE A 252 -4.66 12.23 -27.71
N SER A 253 -5.74 11.46 -27.61
CA SER A 253 -7.00 11.90 -27.00
C SER A 253 -7.49 10.90 -25.96
N PHE A 254 -8.26 11.38 -24.98
CA PHE A 254 -8.83 10.53 -23.93
C PHE A 254 -10.24 10.96 -23.55
N SER A 255 -11.11 10.00 -23.23
CA SER A 255 -12.49 10.23 -22.78
C SER A 255 -12.85 9.29 -21.61
N PHE A 256 -13.60 9.79 -20.62
CA PHE A 256 -13.84 9.07 -19.34
C PHE A 256 -14.94 8.00 -19.38
N ASP A 257 -15.86 8.02 -20.35
CA ASP A 257 -16.89 6.99 -20.64
C ASP A 257 -17.81 7.45 -21.81
N THR A 258 -18.63 6.56 -22.38
CA THR A 258 -19.52 6.70 -23.59
C THR A 258 -20.30 8.02 -23.78
N LYS A 259 -20.44 8.86 -22.75
CA LYS A 259 -20.96 10.22 -22.89
C LYS A 259 -19.81 11.21 -23.13
N ARG A 260 -19.28 11.26 -24.36
CA ARG A 260 -18.56 12.36 -25.09
C ARG A 260 -17.85 13.52 -24.33
N ASN A 261 -17.59 13.43 -23.04
CA ASN A 261 -16.83 14.42 -22.29
C ASN A 261 -15.36 14.09 -22.50
N ALA A 262 -14.75 14.77 -23.47
CA ALA A 262 -13.33 14.70 -23.72
C ALA A 262 -12.58 15.06 -22.42
N GLY A 263 -11.73 14.16 -21.97
CA GLY A 263 -10.81 14.40 -20.87
C GLY A 263 -9.49 15.00 -21.34
N LEU A 264 -9.07 14.66 -22.57
CA LEU A 264 -7.93 15.25 -23.28
C LEU A 264 -8.26 15.36 -24.77
N HIS A 265 -7.94 16.51 -25.36
CA HIS A 265 -8.02 16.73 -26.80
C HIS A 265 -6.70 16.32 -27.48
N PRO A 266 -6.71 16.06 -28.82
CA PRO A 266 -5.54 15.63 -29.56
C PRO A 266 -4.31 16.51 -29.28
N LEU A 267 -3.29 15.92 -28.67
CA LEU A 267 -2.04 16.58 -28.29
C LEU A 267 -0.83 15.78 -28.75
N SER A 268 0.22 16.50 -29.14
CA SER A 268 1.48 15.93 -29.66
C SER A 268 2.67 16.67 -29.09
N PHE A 269 3.65 15.94 -28.57
CA PHE A 269 4.92 16.49 -28.08
C PHE A 269 6.00 15.40 -28.02
N THR A 270 7.26 15.82 -28.02
CA THR A 270 8.40 14.93 -27.78
C THR A 270 9.24 15.49 -26.63
N SER A 271 9.75 14.61 -25.80
CA SER A 271 10.69 14.93 -24.71
C SER A 271 11.86 13.95 -24.71
N HIS A 272 13.01 14.39 -24.21
CA HIS A 272 14.28 13.67 -24.29
C HIS A 272 14.90 13.45 -22.90
N SER A 273 15.68 12.38 -22.74
CA SER A 273 16.59 12.18 -21.60
C SER A 273 17.36 13.46 -21.28
N GLY A 274 17.55 13.78 -20.00
CA GLY A 274 18.21 15.02 -19.60
C GLY A 274 17.25 16.17 -19.29
N GLN A 275 15.98 16.06 -19.69
CA GLN A 275 15.01 17.15 -19.57
C GLN A 275 14.14 17.03 -18.31
N LEU A 276 13.97 18.17 -17.65
CA LEU A 276 12.94 18.39 -16.64
C LEU A 276 11.75 19.12 -17.31
N VAL A 277 10.63 18.42 -17.45
CA VAL A 277 9.42 18.90 -18.13
C VAL A 277 8.38 19.34 -17.11
N GLY A 278 7.96 20.60 -17.16
CA GLY A 278 6.90 21.15 -16.33
C GLY A 278 5.53 21.02 -17.01
N ILE A 279 4.51 20.58 -16.27
CA ILE A 279 3.10 20.56 -16.70
C ILE A 279 2.32 21.54 -15.84
N MET A 280 1.77 22.58 -16.47
CA MET A 280 1.07 23.69 -15.79
C MET A 280 -0.35 23.86 -16.36
N GLY A 281 -1.24 24.42 -15.55
CA GLY A 281 -2.64 24.67 -15.91
C GLY A 281 -3.53 24.77 -14.68
N ASP A 282 -4.75 25.28 -14.85
CA ASP A 282 -5.72 25.43 -13.76
C ASP A 282 -6.18 24.09 -13.18
N SER A 283 -6.82 24.14 -12.01
CA SER A 283 -7.54 22.98 -11.46
C SER A 283 -8.61 22.51 -12.45
N GLY A 284 -8.64 21.22 -12.76
CA GLY A 284 -9.55 20.66 -13.76
C GLY A 284 -9.09 20.78 -15.23
N ALA A 285 -7.89 21.30 -15.51
CA ALA A 285 -7.32 21.34 -16.87
C ALA A 285 -6.91 19.97 -17.46
N GLY A 286 -7.04 18.88 -16.70
CA GLY A 286 -6.67 17.52 -17.15
C GLY A 286 -5.22 17.12 -16.89
N LYS A 287 -4.47 17.83 -16.03
CA LYS A 287 -3.05 17.54 -15.69
C LYS A 287 -2.81 16.11 -15.19
N SER A 288 -3.50 15.70 -14.11
CA SER A 288 -3.39 14.33 -13.60
C SER A 288 -3.97 13.31 -14.60
N THR A 289 -4.94 13.70 -15.43
CA THR A 289 -5.46 12.83 -16.51
C THR A 289 -4.38 12.57 -17.55
N LEU A 290 -3.64 13.61 -17.96
CA LEU A 290 -2.49 13.49 -18.85
C LEU A 290 -1.46 12.54 -18.26
N ILE A 291 -1.01 12.74 -17.02
CA ILE A 291 -0.05 11.82 -16.37
C ILE A 291 -0.54 10.38 -16.39
N ASN A 292 -1.81 10.11 -16.03
CA ASN A 292 -2.34 8.74 -16.01
C ASN A 292 -2.37 8.09 -17.40
N VAL A 293 -2.55 8.87 -18.47
CA VAL A 293 -2.45 8.38 -19.86
C VAL A 293 -0.98 8.14 -20.23
N LEU A 294 -0.07 9.09 -19.92
CA LEU A 294 1.36 8.98 -20.21
C LEU A 294 2.07 7.83 -19.47
N THR A 295 1.57 7.46 -18.29
CA THR A 295 2.08 6.34 -17.48
C THR A 295 1.47 4.99 -17.85
N GLY A 296 0.49 4.95 -18.76
CA GLY A 296 -0.18 3.71 -19.17
C GLY A 296 -1.29 3.22 -18.23
N ILE A 297 -1.66 3.97 -17.18
CA ILE A 297 -2.77 3.61 -16.29
C ILE A 297 -4.10 3.69 -17.02
N TYR A 298 -4.29 4.72 -17.85
CA TYR A 298 -5.44 4.89 -18.72
C TYR A 298 -5.05 4.61 -20.17
N LEU A 299 -5.87 3.80 -20.85
CA LEU A 299 -5.71 3.61 -22.28
C LEU A 299 -6.21 4.86 -23.03
N PRO A 300 -5.44 5.39 -23.98
CA PRO A 300 -5.89 6.49 -24.83
C PRO A 300 -7.08 6.05 -25.69
N SER A 301 -7.95 7.01 -26.03
CA SER A 301 -9.05 6.79 -26.97
C SER A 301 -8.58 6.82 -28.43
N SER A 302 -7.53 7.59 -28.72
CA SER A 302 -6.83 7.64 -30.01
C SER A 302 -5.38 8.10 -29.81
N GLY A 303 -4.53 7.89 -30.82
CA GLY A 303 -3.11 8.27 -30.79
C GLY A 303 -2.21 7.19 -30.22
N GLU A 304 -0.91 7.46 -30.17
CA GLU A 304 0.13 6.53 -29.71
C GLU A 304 1.16 7.22 -28.81
N ILE A 305 1.72 6.44 -27.86
CA ILE A 305 2.82 6.86 -26.97
C ILE A 305 4.00 5.96 -27.25
N LEU A 306 5.07 6.52 -27.79
CA LEU A 306 6.25 5.79 -28.17
C LEU A 306 7.41 6.13 -27.24
N MET A 307 8.10 5.11 -26.74
CA MET A 307 9.38 5.25 -26.05
C MET A 307 10.45 4.56 -26.88
N ASN A 308 11.40 5.34 -27.41
CA ASN A 308 12.41 4.87 -28.37
C ASN A 308 11.80 4.13 -29.60
N GLY A 309 10.57 4.47 -29.97
CA GLY A 309 9.82 3.84 -31.07
C GLY A 309 9.03 2.59 -30.68
N ILE A 310 8.97 2.22 -29.40
CA ILE A 310 8.12 1.14 -28.88
C ILE A 310 6.87 1.74 -28.26
N ASP A 311 5.70 1.30 -28.71
CA ASP A 311 4.42 1.75 -28.17
C ASP A 311 4.17 1.20 -26.76
N LEU A 312 3.88 2.12 -25.83
CA LEU A 312 3.65 1.87 -24.41
C LEU A 312 2.45 0.94 -24.16
N HIS A 313 1.37 1.11 -24.92
CA HIS A 313 0.09 0.44 -24.70
C HIS A 313 0.01 -0.90 -25.43
N LEU A 314 0.70 -1.04 -26.56
CA LEU A 314 0.78 -2.30 -27.30
C LEU A 314 1.78 -3.27 -26.68
N PHE A 315 2.89 -2.78 -26.13
CA PHE A 315 3.96 -3.60 -25.55
C PHE A 315 4.31 -3.19 -24.11
N PRO A 316 3.36 -3.20 -23.16
CA PRO A 316 3.59 -2.75 -21.80
C PRO A 316 4.71 -3.54 -21.10
N GLU A 317 4.86 -4.83 -21.42
CA GLU A 317 5.91 -5.67 -20.81
C GLU A 317 7.33 -5.24 -21.15
N LYS A 318 7.55 -4.59 -22.31
CA LYS A 318 8.89 -4.10 -22.70
C LYS A 318 9.27 -2.81 -22.01
N VAL A 319 8.30 -2.11 -21.42
CA VAL A 319 8.47 -0.78 -20.82
C VAL A 319 8.25 -0.81 -19.30
N ASN A 320 7.68 -1.89 -18.78
CA ASN A 320 7.50 -2.13 -17.35
C ASN A 320 8.85 -2.02 -16.62
N GLY A 321 8.90 -1.16 -15.60
CA GLY A 321 10.12 -0.88 -14.82
C GLY A 321 10.90 0.35 -15.29
N LEU A 322 10.72 0.81 -16.53
CA LEU A 322 11.38 2.02 -17.06
C LEU A 322 10.66 3.32 -16.65
N ILE A 323 9.35 3.22 -16.33
CA ILE A 323 8.52 4.34 -15.87
C ILE A 323 8.30 4.27 -14.36
N GLY A 324 8.63 5.35 -13.67
CA GLY A 324 8.26 5.59 -12.27
C GLY A 324 7.16 6.64 -12.14
N TYR A 325 6.30 6.51 -11.12
CA TYR A 325 5.20 7.45 -10.88
C TYR A 325 5.07 7.77 -9.38
N VAL A 326 5.33 9.03 -9.02
CA VAL A 326 5.14 9.57 -7.68
C VAL A 326 3.79 10.30 -7.62
N ALA A 327 2.84 9.74 -6.89
CA ALA A 327 1.54 10.35 -6.66
C ALA A 327 1.63 11.60 -5.74
N GLN A 328 0.59 12.43 -5.78
CA GLN A 328 0.44 13.59 -4.90
C GLN A 328 0.44 13.19 -3.41
N ASP A 329 -0.35 12.17 -3.06
CA ASP A 329 -0.42 11.60 -1.71
C ASP A 329 0.90 10.88 -1.34
N ASP A 330 1.38 11.08 -0.12
CA ASP A 330 2.53 10.34 0.43
C ASP A 330 2.10 8.94 0.91
N LEU A 331 2.43 7.91 0.13
CA LEU A 331 1.97 6.54 0.34
C LEU A 331 3.01 5.72 1.12
N LEU A 332 3.21 6.04 2.39
CA LEU A 332 4.22 5.41 3.25
C LEU A 332 3.57 4.52 4.31
N ILE A 333 4.29 3.48 4.73
CA ILE A 333 3.89 2.69 5.91
C ILE A 333 4.36 3.45 7.15
N GLU A 334 3.39 4.01 7.87
CA GLU A 334 3.62 5.00 8.93
C GLU A 334 4.39 4.44 10.14
N ASP A 335 4.16 3.17 10.49
CA ASP A 335 4.78 2.51 11.64
C ASP A 335 6.23 2.08 11.39
N LEU A 336 6.63 1.96 10.12
CA LEU A 336 7.97 1.55 9.72
C LEU A 336 8.96 2.73 9.71
N SER A 337 10.25 2.42 9.83
CA SER A 337 11.30 3.42 9.67
C SER A 337 11.49 3.86 8.21
N VAL A 338 12.20 4.97 8.02
CA VAL A 338 12.63 5.47 6.70
C VAL A 338 13.38 4.36 5.94
N TYR A 339 14.34 3.69 6.60
CA TYR A 339 15.07 2.56 6.04
C TYR A 339 14.16 1.38 5.68
N GLN A 340 13.28 0.98 6.59
CA GLN A 340 12.42 -0.19 6.41
C GLN A 340 11.45 -0.02 5.24
N ASN A 341 10.87 1.17 5.08
CA ASN A 341 10.02 1.49 3.92
C ASN A 341 10.77 1.22 2.60
N LEU A 342 12.01 1.71 2.50
CA LEU A 342 12.82 1.56 1.29
C LEU A 342 13.35 0.13 1.10
N TYR A 343 13.78 -0.52 2.19
CA TYR A 343 14.28 -1.89 2.19
C TYR A 343 13.24 -2.91 1.72
N TYR A 344 12.02 -2.87 2.26
CA TYR A 344 10.97 -3.80 1.83
C TYR A 344 10.50 -3.54 0.41
N ASN A 345 10.48 -2.28 -0.04
CA ASN A 345 10.20 -1.95 -1.42
C ASN A 345 11.32 -2.48 -2.35
N ALA A 346 12.59 -2.29 -1.99
CA ALA A 346 13.74 -2.81 -2.74
C ALA A 346 13.69 -4.34 -2.85
N ARG A 347 13.36 -5.05 -1.76
CA ARG A 347 13.20 -6.51 -1.77
C ARG A 347 12.10 -7.01 -2.71
N LEU A 348 11.06 -6.21 -2.95
CA LEU A 348 10.02 -6.53 -3.94
C LEU A 348 10.45 -6.24 -5.38
N CYS A 349 11.56 -5.51 -5.57
CA CYS A 349 12.06 -5.06 -6.87
C CYS A 349 13.31 -5.80 -7.35
N PHE A 350 14.05 -6.45 -6.43
CA PHE A 350 15.35 -7.06 -6.72
C PHE A 350 15.47 -8.47 -6.10
N ASP A 351 14.96 -9.49 -6.80
CA ASP A 351 15.09 -10.90 -6.39
C ASP A 351 16.51 -11.46 -6.59
N HIS A 352 17.25 -10.94 -7.57
CA HIS A 352 18.60 -11.42 -7.89
C HIS A 352 19.71 -10.88 -6.99
N LEU A 353 19.41 -9.88 -6.16
CA LEU A 353 20.38 -9.26 -5.26
C LEU A 353 20.37 -9.92 -3.88
N SER A 354 21.54 -10.04 -3.27
CA SER A 354 21.65 -10.48 -1.87
C SER A 354 21.10 -9.42 -0.91
N GLU A 355 20.74 -9.83 0.31
CA GLU A 355 20.26 -8.87 1.32
C GLU A 355 21.31 -7.78 1.65
N GLU A 356 22.60 -8.09 1.55
CA GLU A 356 23.70 -7.14 1.74
C GLU A 356 23.73 -6.12 0.61
N GLN A 357 23.63 -6.56 -0.65
CA GLN A 357 23.59 -5.69 -1.82
C GLN A 357 22.36 -4.77 -1.79
N ILE A 358 21.19 -5.30 -1.40
CA ILE A 358 19.97 -4.50 -1.22
C ILE A 358 20.19 -3.44 -0.14
N THR A 359 20.79 -3.83 0.99
CA THR A 359 21.07 -2.92 2.10
C THR A 359 22.02 -1.80 1.66
N GLU A 360 23.07 -2.14 0.92
CA GLU A 360 24.01 -1.16 0.37
C GLU A 360 23.31 -0.19 -0.58
N LYS A 361 22.53 -0.70 -1.53
CA LYS A 361 21.77 0.12 -2.49
C LYS A 361 20.82 1.09 -1.79
N VAL A 362 20.10 0.61 -0.77
CA VAL A 362 19.20 1.41 0.07
C VAL A 362 19.97 2.51 0.81
N ILE A 363 21.11 2.18 1.41
CA ILE A 363 21.95 3.15 2.14
C ILE A 363 22.50 4.22 1.21
N GLN A 364 23.01 3.82 0.03
CA GLN A 364 23.52 4.75 -0.98
C GLN A 364 22.42 5.72 -1.44
N LEU A 365 21.21 5.21 -1.72
CA LEU A 365 20.08 6.05 -2.09
C LEU A 365 19.69 7.02 -0.96
N LEU A 366 19.62 6.55 0.29
CA LEU A 366 19.34 7.42 1.44
C LEU A 366 20.38 8.51 1.62
N ARG A 367 21.68 8.24 1.36
CA ARG A 367 22.74 9.26 1.39
C ARG A 367 22.54 10.29 0.28
N SER A 368 22.28 9.84 -0.95
CA SER A 368 22.07 10.73 -2.10
C SER A 368 20.89 11.68 -1.92
N LEU A 369 19.88 11.28 -1.12
CA LEU A 369 18.68 12.08 -0.84
C LEU A 369 18.77 12.89 0.47
N GLY A 370 19.88 12.78 1.21
CA GLY A 370 20.05 13.44 2.50
C GLY A 370 19.10 12.90 3.59
N LEU A 371 18.76 11.61 3.54
CA LEU A 371 17.86 10.93 4.49
C LEU A 371 18.59 9.91 5.39
N TYR A 372 19.91 9.76 5.25
CA TYR A 372 20.69 8.76 5.97
C TYR A 372 20.68 8.93 7.50
N GLU A 373 20.74 10.17 7.99
CA GLU A 373 20.72 10.46 9.43
C GLU A 373 19.40 10.06 10.09
N ILE A 374 18.29 10.16 9.36
CA ILE A 374 16.95 9.84 9.86
C ILE A 374 16.52 8.39 9.54
N ARG A 375 17.42 7.56 9.01
CA ARG A 375 17.09 6.20 8.49
C ARG A 375 16.36 5.31 9.49
N ASN A 376 16.66 5.46 10.79
CA ASN A 376 16.08 4.66 11.87
C ASN A 376 14.83 5.32 12.51
N MET A 377 14.49 6.55 12.12
CA MET A 377 13.29 7.22 12.61
C MET A 377 12.05 6.62 11.94
N LYS A 378 10.98 6.45 12.71
CA LYS A 378 9.66 6.11 12.18
C LYS A 378 9.12 7.27 11.34
N VAL A 379 8.38 6.95 10.28
CA VAL A 379 7.76 7.97 9.41
C VAL A 379 6.64 8.71 10.15
N GLY A 380 5.78 7.96 10.84
CA GLY A 380 4.60 8.48 11.56
C GLY A 380 3.50 9.00 10.62
N SER A 381 2.31 9.17 11.19
CA SER A 381 1.13 9.63 10.47
C SER A 381 1.20 11.13 10.12
N PRO A 382 0.39 11.63 9.18
CA PRO A 382 0.29 13.07 8.89
C PRO A 382 -0.09 13.92 10.11
N LEU A 383 -0.82 13.34 11.07
CA LEU A 383 -1.24 14.00 12.33
C LEU A 383 -0.16 13.90 13.42
N ASN A 384 0.62 12.82 13.45
CA ASN A 384 1.72 12.60 14.40
C ASN A 384 3.05 12.57 13.63
N LYS A 385 3.44 13.73 13.09
CA LYS A 385 4.63 13.87 12.23
C LYS A 385 5.91 13.56 13.02
N LYS A 386 6.58 12.46 12.68
CA LYS A 386 7.91 12.12 13.21
C LYS A 386 9.05 12.64 12.32
N ILE A 387 8.81 12.71 11.01
CA ILE A 387 9.70 13.35 10.02
C ILE A 387 9.03 14.57 9.38
N SER A 388 9.83 15.52 8.90
CA SER A 388 9.35 16.75 8.25
C SER A 388 8.59 16.47 6.94
N GLY A 389 7.81 17.44 6.45
CA GLY A 389 7.08 17.30 5.18
C GLY A 389 8.03 17.05 4.00
N GLY A 390 9.10 17.84 3.86
CA GLY A 390 10.09 17.66 2.80
C GLY A 390 10.87 16.35 2.91
N GLN A 391 11.17 15.86 4.11
CA GLN A 391 11.77 14.53 4.30
C GLN A 391 10.83 13.40 3.87
N ARG A 392 9.53 13.52 4.21
CA ARG A 392 8.50 12.57 3.81
C ARG A 392 8.35 12.49 2.29
N LYS A 393 8.32 13.64 1.62
CA LYS A 393 8.22 13.71 0.16
C LYS A 393 9.46 13.12 -0.52
N ARG A 394 10.67 13.41 -0.01
CA ARG A 394 11.91 12.79 -0.49
C ARG A 394 11.92 11.28 -0.33
N LEU A 395 11.40 10.75 0.78
CA LEU A 395 11.25 9.29 0.97
C LEU A 395 10.24 8.69 -0.02
N ASN A 396 9.13 9.38 -0.29
CA ASN A 396 8.15 8.94 -1.28
C ASN A 396 8.76 8.88 -2.70
N ILE A 397 9.58 9.88 -3.05
CA ILE A 397 10.38 9.88 -4.30
C ILE A 397 11.40 8.72 -4.28
N ALA A 398 12.07 8.47 -3.15
CA ALA A 398 13.05 7.39 -3.00
C ALA A 398 12.47 6.00 -3.34
N LEU A 399 11.23 5.74 -2.92
CA LEU A 399 10.54 4.48 -3.19
C LEU A 399 10.32 4.21 -4.68
N GLU A 400 10.20 5.26 -5.49
CA GLU A 400 10.12 5.10 -6.94
C GLU A 400 11.53 5.05 -7.57
N LEU A 401 12.49 5.80 -7.03
CA LEU A 401 13.87 5.89 -7.51
C LEU A 401 14.71 4.63 -7.29
N ILE A 402 14.42 3.84 -6.26
CA ILE A 402 15.19 2.61 -5.95
C ILE A 402 15.15 1.59 -7.10
N ARG A 403 14.10 1.64 -7.92
CA ARG A 403 13.91 0.84 -9.15
C ARG A 403 14.70 1.36 -10.35
N GLU A 404 15.37 2.51 -10.21
CA GLU A 404 16.14 3.17 -11.26
C GLU A 404 15.35 3.44 -12.55
N PRO A 405 14.14 4.05 -12.48
CA PRO A 405 13.38 4.36 -13.69
C PRO A 405 14.14 5.36 -14.57
N SER A 406 14.00 5.20 -15.89
CA SER A 406 14.53 6.10 -16.90
C SER A 406 13.62 7.32 -17.14
N VAL A 407 12.31 7.12 -16.99
CA VAL A 407 11.28 8.18 -17.05
C VAL A 407 10.56 8.28 -15.70
N LEU A 408 10.50 9.47 -15.11
CA LEU A 408 9.85 9.69 -13.81
C LEU A 408 8.75 10.73 -13.93
N PHE A 409 7.53 10.38 -13.51
CA PHE A 409 6.39 11.29 -13.42
C PHE A 409 6.12 11.65 -11.97
N LEU A 410 5.95 12.94 -11.66
CA LEU A 410 5.61 13.42 -10.33
C LEU A 410 4.38 14.33 -10.38
N ASP A 411 3.35 13.98 -9.62
CA ASP A 411 2.15 14.81 -9.47
C ASP A 411 2.28 15.71 -8.23
N GLU A 412 2.41 17.02 -8.46
CA GLU A 412 2.54 18.07 -7.44
C GLU A 412 3.59 17.78 -6.34
N PRO A 413 4.88 17.61 -6.69
CA PRO A 413 5.91 17.26 -5.71
C PRO A 413 6.20 18.37 -4.69
N THR A 414 5.83 19.62 -4.97
CA THR A 414 6.05 20.80 -4.11
C THR A 414 4.85 21.17 -3.25
N SER A 415 3.72 20.48 -3.37
CA SER A 415 2.48 20.83 -2.67
C SER A 415 2.60 20.59 -1.16
N GLY A 416 2.15 21.57 -0.37
CA GLY A 416 2.18 21.51 1.10
C GLY A 416 3.57 21.67 1.74
N LEU A 417 4.57 22.13 0.98
CA LEU A 417 5.93 22.39 1.45
C LEU A 417 6.24 23.88 1.61
N SER A 418 7.30 24.20 2.35
CA SER A 418 7.86 25.56 2.37
C SER A 418 8.54 25.87 1.04
N SER A 419 8.75 27.15 0.71
CA SER A 419 9.43 27.55 -0.53
C SER A 419 10.83 26.94 -0.65
N ARG A 420 11.60 26.96 0.45
CA ARG A 420 12.95 26.38 0.50
C ARG A 420 12.95 24.86 0.36
N ASP A 421 12.00 24.17 0.99
CA ASP A 421 11.87 22.71 0.82
C ASP A 421 11.46 22.33 -0.61
N SER A 422 10.63 23.17 -1.24
CA SER A 422 10.22 23.00 -2.65
C SER A 422 11.41 23.17 -3.59
N GLU A 423 12.23 24.20 -3.39
CA GLU A 423 13.48 24.42 -4.14
C GLU A 423 14.42 23.22 -4.00
N ASN A 424 14.69 22.76 -2.77
CA ASN A 424 15.55 21.60 -2.54
C ASN A 424 15.06 20.32 -3.25
N ILE A 425 13.75 20.11 -3.34
CA ILE A 425 13.19 18.97 -4.07
C ILE A 425 13.36 19.16 -5.58
N MET A 426 13.14 20.37 -6.09
CA MET A 426 13.31 20.67 -7.50
C MET A 426 14.78 20.58 -7.94
N ASP A 427 15.73 21.00 -7.08
CA ASP A 427 17.17 20.81 -7.29
C ASP A 427 17.52 19.32 -7.40
N LEU A 428 17.02 18.49 -6.48
CA LEU A 428 17.19 17.04 -6.55
C LEU A 428 16.66 16.46 -7.87
N LEU A 429 15.46 16.87 -8.30
CA LEU A 429 14.89 16.41 -9.57
C LEU A 429 15.73 16.91 -10.75
N LYS A 430 16.24 18.13 -10.68
CA LYS A 430 17.12 18.67 -11.71
C LYS A 430 18.41 17.88 -11.81
N ASP A 431 19.04 17.53 -10.69
CA ASP A 431 20.24 16.70 -10.64
C ASP A 431 19.99 15.31 -11.25
N LEU A 432 18.83 14.71 -10.96
CA LEU A 432 18.43 13.43 -11.55
C LEU A 432 18.20 13.53 -13.06
N ALA A 433 17.62 14.64 -13.53
CA ALA A 433 17.47 14.90 -14.96
C ALA A 433 18.84 15.06 -15.63
N VAL A 434 19.76 15.85 -15.05
CA VAL A 434 21.14 16.03 -15.56
C VAL A 434 21.89 14.70 -15.64
N LYS A 435 21.65 13.76 -14.73
CA LYS A 435 22.15 12.38 -14.77
C LYS A 435 21.48 11.49 -15.84
N GLY A 436 20.78 12.10 -16.80
CA GLY A 436 20.24 11.42 -17.97
C GLY A 436 18.81 10.89 -17.83
N LYS A 437 18.11 11.12 -16.70
CA LYS A 437 16.69 10.75 -16.58
C LYS A 437 15.79 11.75 -17.31
N LEU A 438 14.62 11.30 -17.76
CA LEU A 438 13.55 12.17 -18.23
C LEU A 438 12.52 12.33 -17.10
N ILE A 439 12.21 13.57 -16.72
CA ILE A 439 11.35 13.83 -15.57
C ILE A 439 10.20 14.76 -15.96
N PHE A 440 8.96 14.34 -15.68
CA PHE A 440 7.75 15.13 -15.82
C PHE A 440 7.22 15.54 -14.45
N VAL A 441 6.97 16.83 -14.27
CA VAL A 441 6.48 17.39 -13.00
C VAL A 441 5.22 18.20 -13.26
N VAL A 442 4.11 17.82 -12.63
CA VAL A 442 2.95 18.72 -12.51
C VAL A 442 3.21 19.69 -11.39
N ILE A 443 3.14 20.99 -11.67
CA ILE A 443 3.36 22.04 -10.68
C ILE A 443 2.24 23.08 -10.72
N HIS A 444 1.78 23.48 -9.54
CA HIS A 444 0.82 24.56 -9.36
C HIS A 444 1.56 25.78 -8.81
N GLN A 445 1.56 26.89 -9.55
CA GLN A 445 2.18 28.16 -9.15
C GLN A 445 3.64 28.04 -8.68
N PRO A 446 4.60 27.71 -9.57
CA PRO A 446 6.02 27.67 -9.21
C PRO A 446 6.57 29.06 -8.88
N SER A 447 7.59 29.12 -8.03
CA SER A 447 8.41 30.33 -7.87
C SER A 447 9.18 30.63 -9.17
N SER A 448 9.67 31.86 -9.33
CA SER A 448 10.52 32.24 -10.48
C SER A 448 11.70 31.30 -10.66
N GLU A 449 12.37 30.92 -9.57
CA GLU A 449 13.55 30.07 -9.62
C GLU A 449 13.20 28.65 -10.07
N ILE A 450 12.16 28.05 -9.49
CA ILE A 450 11.69 26.72 -9.91
C ILE A 450 11.24 26.74 -11.37
N TYR A 451 10.54 27.80 -11.79
CA TYR A 451 10.05 27.94 -13.16
C TYR A 451 11.17 27.93 -14.20
N LYS A 452 12.32 28.54 -13.89
CA LYS A 452 13.50 28.57 -14.77
C LYS A 452 14.26 27.24 -14.81
N MET A 453 14.03 26.33 -13.87
CA MET A 453 14.68 25.01 -13.86
C MET A 453 14.17 24.08 -14.97
N PHE A 454 12.93 24.30 -15.45
CA PHE A 454 12.32 23.48 -16.49
C PHE A 454 13.05 23.66 -17.83
N ASN A 455 13.25 22.55 -18.54
CA ASN A 455 13.78 22.56 -19.91
C ASN A 455 12.64 22.67 -20.95
N GLN A 456 11.45 22.20 -20.60
CA GLN A 456 10.26 22.22 -21.44
C GLN A 456 9.04 22.46 -20.56
N LEU A 457 8.10 23.26 -21.04
CA LEU A 457 6.83 23.58 -20.38
C LEU A 457 5.67 23.17 -21.27
N LEU A 458 4.76 22.38 -20.71
CA LEU A 458 3.46 22.03 -21.27
C LEU A 458 2.38 22.77 -20.51
N VAL A 459 1.55 23.57 -21.20
CA VAL A 459 0.43 24.29 -20.58
C VAL A 459 -0.88 23.73 -21.07
N LEU A 460 -1.71 23.26 -20.13
CA LEU A 460 -3.06 22.75 -20.38
C LEU A 460 -4.12 23.75 -19.93
N ASP A 461 -5.16 23.92 -20.73
CA ASP A 461 -6.37 24.67 -20.36
C ASP A 461 -7.53 23.73 -19.98
N THR A 462 -8.53 24.32 -19.33
CA THR A 462 -9.81 23.70 -18.96
C THR A 462 -10.39 22.85 -20.10
N GLY A 463 -10.73 21.59 -19.80
CA GLY A 463 -11.20 20.62 -20.80
C GLY A 463 -10.10 19.77 -21.45
N GLY A 464 -8.82 19.96 -21.09
CA GLY A 464 -7.73 19.11 -21.58
C GLY A 464 -7.17 19.55 -22.93
N TYR A 465 -7.14 20.86 -23.19
CA TYR A 465 -6.53 21.44 -24.39
C TYR A 465 -5.07 21.79 -24.14
N LEU A 466 -4.15 21.30 -24.98
CA LEU A 466 -2.75 21.73 -24.96
C LEU A 466 -2.61 23.08 -25.68
N ILE A 467 -2.25 24.12 -24.95
CA ILE A 467 -2.20 25.50 -25.47
C ILE A 467 -0.78 26.06 -25.61
N TYR A 468 0.22 25.35 -25.08
CA TYR A 468 1.64 25.67 -25.26
C TYR A 468 2.52 24.45 -25.04
N ASN A 469 3.59 24.33 -25.83
CA ASN A 469 4.66 23.35 -25.69
C ASN A 469 5.98 23.99 -26.14
N GLY A 470 6.90 24.24 -25.22
CA GLY A 470 8.18 24.87 -25.56
C GLY A 470 8.98 25.31 -24.34
N ASP A 471 9.86 26.28 -24.53
CA ASP A 471 10.69 26.86 -23.45
C ASP A 471 9.83 27.61 -22.41
N PRO A 472 10.12 27.49 -21.09
CA PRO A 472 9.34 28.18 -20.06
C PRO A 472 9.36 29.71 -20.19
N VAL A 473 10.54 30.32 -20.40
CA VAL A 473 10.64 31.80 -20.48
C VAL A 473 9.94 32.31 -21.74
N GLY A 474 10.04 31.55 -22.84
CA GLY A 474 9.31 31.81 -24.09
C GLY A 474 7.78 31.78 -23.95
N ALA A 475 7.25 31.02 -22.99
CA ALA A 475 5.80 30.89 -22.79
C ALA A 475 5.13 32.23 -22.46
N ILE A 476 5.78 33.06 -21.65
CA ILE A 476 5.26 34.37 -21.24
C ILE A 476 5.13 35.29 -22.45
N ASN A 477 6.15 35.31 -23.30
CA ASN A 477 6.15 36.11 -24.53
C ASN A 477 5.08 35.61 -25.51
N TYR A 478 4.91 34.28 -25.63
CA TYR A 478 3.85 33.69 -26.46
C TYR A 478 2.45 34.17 -26.03
N PHE A 479 2.10 34.01 -24.75
CA PHE A 479 0.78 34.41 -24.27
C PHE A 479 0.56 35.92 -24.36
N LYS A 480 1.57 36.73 -24.02
CA LYS A 480 1.51 38.21 -24.20
C LYS A 480 1.34 38.62 -25.66
N SER A 481 1.99 37.91 -26.58
CA SER A 481 1.88 38.17 -28.01
C SER A 481 0.49 37.85 -28.54
N CYS A 482 -0.09 36.74 -28.11
CA CYS A 482 -1.46 36.35 -28.49
C CYS A 482 -2.50 37.39 -28.09
N ILE A 483 -2.38 37.98 -26.90
CA ILE A 483 -3.32 39.02 -26.41
C ILE A 483 -2.89 40.45 -26.75
N ASN A 484 -1.85 40.61 -27.57
CA ASN A 484 -1.36 41.90 -27.97
C ASN A 484 -0.95 42.85 -26.79
N HIS A 485 -0.38 42.32 -25.70
CA HIS A 485 0.02 43.10 -24.51
C HIS A 485 1.03 44.22 -24.83
N ALA A 486 1.16 45.27 -24.00
CA ALA A 486 2.09 46.38 -24.28
C ALA A 486 3.57 45.97 -24.23
N ASN A 487 3.96 45.18 -23.22
CA ASN A 487 5.35 44.73 -23.00
C ASN A 487 5.56 43.27 -23.45
N ARG A 488 5.46 42.98 -24.76
CA ARG A 488 5.52 41.60 -25.29
C ARG A 488 6.92 41.01 -25.31
N ASP A 489 7.94 41.86 -25.41
CA ASP A 489 9.34 41.45 -25.51
C ASP A 489 10.00 41.23 -24.12
N GLU A 490 9.30 41.64 -23.07
CA GLU A 490 9.74 41.50 -21.67
C GLU A 490 9.21 40.20 -21.06
N SER A 491 10.04 39.17 -21.00
CA SER A 491 9.73 37.89 -20.33
C SER A 491 10.12 37.85 -18.85
N GLU A 492 11.00 38.75 -18.43
CA GLU A 492 11.59 38.82 -17.09
C GLU A 492 11.73 40.28 -16.66
N CYS A 493 11.83 40.50 -15.35
CA CYS A 493 12.12 41.81 -14.81
C CYS A 493 13.53 42.25 -15.27
N PRO A 494 13.68 43.39 -15.96
CA PRO A 494 14.99 43.84 -16.46
C PRO A 494 15.98 44.21 -15.34
N VAL A 495 15.51 44.40 -14.10
CA VAL A 495 16.36 44.76 -12.95
C VAL A 495 16.90 43.53 -12.23
N CYS A 496 16.04 42.55 -11.95
CA CYS A 496 16.39 41.41 -11.10
C CYS A 496 16.30 40.04 -11.80
N GLY A 497 15.92 40.01 -13.08
CA GLY A 497 15.75 38.77 -13.86
C GLY A 497 14.61 37.88 -13.34
N ASN A 498 13.77 38.36 -12.42
CA ASN A 498 12.68 37.58 -11.85
C ASN A 498 11.57 37.39 -12.89
N VAL A 499 11.05 36.17 -12.97
CA VAL A 499 9.95 35.81 -13.87
C VAL A 499 8.68 35.68 -13.03
N ASN A 500 7.52 36.05 -13.57
CA ASN A 500 6.24 35.84 -12.89
C ASN A 500 5.42 34.74 -13.62
N PRO A 501 5.52 33.46 -13.19
CA PRO A 501 4.79 32.36 -13.81
C PRO A 501 3.27 32.49 -13.72
N GLU A 502 2.76 33.17 -12.70
CA GLU A 502 1.31 33.38 -12.53
C GLU A 502 0.71 34.22 -13.67
N GLN A 503 1.54 35.04 -14.33
CA GLN A 503 1.11 35.85 -15.46
C GLN A 503 0.53 34.98 -16.59
N ILE A 504 1.01 33.76 -16.78
CA ILE A 504 0.48 32.83 -17.79
C ILE A 504 -0.98 32.49 -17.46
N LEU A 505 -1.23 32.04 -16.22
CA LEU A 505 -2.57 31.67 -15.78
C LEU A 505 -3.50 32.88 -15.72
N SER A 506 -3.02 34.07 -15.36
CA SER A 506 -3.83 35.29 -15.35
C SER A 506 -4.22 35.75 -16.76
N ILE A 507 -3.34 35.60 -17.76
CA ILE A 507 -3.66 35.87 -19.17
C ILE A 507 -4.72 34.88 -19.68
N ILE A 508 -4.51 33.58 -19.44
CA ILE A 508 -5.44 32.52 -19.86
C ILE A 508 -6.83 32.73 -19.23
N ASN A 509 -6.88 33.13 -17.97
CA ASN A 509 -8.11 33.35 -17.21
C ASN A 509 -8.71 34.76 -17.35
N SER A 510 -8.15 35.62 -18.20
CA SER A 510 -8.60 37.01 -18.29
C SER A 510 -10.10 37.11 -18.60
N SER A 511 -10.83 37.85 -17.78
CA SER A 511 -12.28 37.99 -17.86
C SER A 511 -12.71 39.09 -18.81
N VAL A 512 -13.83 38.91 -19.51
CA VAL A 512 -14.52 40.00 -20.21
C VAL A 512 -14.96 41.01 -19.15
N LEU A 513 -14.74 42.30 -19.42
CA LEU A 513 -15.16 43.37 -18.51
C LEU A 513 -16.55 43.84 -18.92
N ASP A 514 -17.39 44.18 -17.95
CA ASP A 514 -18.67 44.83 -18.21
C ASP A 514 -18.48 46.33 -18.54
N GLU A 515 -19.61 47.03 -18.75
CA GLU A 515 -19.65 48.46 -19.06
C GLU A 515 -19.03 49.35 -17.96
N TYR A 516 -18.92 48.84 -16.73
CA TYR A 516 -18.35 49.52 -15.57
C TYR A 516 -16.90 49.12 -15.29
N GLY A 517 -16.31 48.26 -16.14
CA GLY A 517 -14.94 47.76 -15.97
C GLY A 517 -14.81 46.66 -14.91
N THR A 518 -15.92 46.06 -14.46
CA THR A 518 -15.89 44.94 -13.51
C THR A 518 -15.72 43.59 -14.24
N PRO A 519 -14.92 42.65 -13.70
CA PRO A 519 -14.72 41.34 -14.31
C PRO A 519 -16.02 40.52 -14.31
N THR A 520 -16.47 40.11 -15.51
CA THR A 520 -17.56 39.15 -15.67
C THR A 520 -17.06 37.71 -15.51
N PRO A 521 -17.93 36.73 -15.25
CA PRO A 521 -17.53 35.31 -15.20
C PRO A 521 -17.12 34.75 -16.58
N ALA A 522 -17.37 35.46 -17.68
CA ALA A 522 -16.99 35.00 -19.01
C ALA A 522 -15.49 35.28 -19.28
N ARG A 523 -14.75 34.26 -19.73
CA ARG A 523 -13.37 34.44 -20.20
C ARG A 523 -13.34 35.20 -21.52
N LYS A 524 -12.31 36.03 -21.73
CA LYS A 524 -12.05 36.76 -22.99
C LYS A 524 -11.76 35.80 -24.14
N THR A 525 -10.90 34.82 -23.89
CA THR A 525 -10.48 33.82 -24.89
C THR A 525 -10.89 32.45 -24.41
N SER A 526 -11.58 31.71 -25.27
CA SER A 526 -12.07 30.36 -24.93
C SER A 526 -10.94 29.32 -25.03
N PRO A 527 -11.02 28.18 -24.32
CA PRO A 527 -10.01 27.10 -24.42
C PRO A 527 -9.82 26.58 -25.85
N VAL A 528 -10.92 26.52 -26.62
CA VAL A 528 -10.90 26.10 -28.03
C VAL A 528 -10.12 27.10 -28.90
N GLU A 529 -10.29 28.38 -28.64
CA GLU A 529 -9.60 29.46 -29.35
C GLU A 529 -8.10 29.46 -29.03
N TRP A 530 -7.73 29.30 -27.74
CA TRP A 530 -6.33 29.12 -27.33
C TRP A 530 -5.68 27.92 -28.04
N PHE A 531 -6.39 26.80 -28.14
CA PHE A 531 -5.92 25.62 -28.85
C PHE A 531 -5.72 25.86 -30.36
N GLN A 532 -6.61 26.65 -30.98
CA GLN A 532 -6.46 27.02 -32.39
C GLN A 532 -5.26 27.95 -32.63
N LEU A 533 -5.03 28.92 -31.73
CA LEU A 533 -3.85 29.79 -31.76
C LEU A 533 -2.57 28.98 -31.65
N PHE A 534 -2.55 28.02 -30.71
CA PHE A 534 -1.44 27.09 -30.54
C PHE A 534 -1.16 26.29 -31.82
N LYS A 535 -2.18 25.68 -32.43
CA LYS A 535 -2.04 24.93 -33.69
C LYS A 535 -1.55 25.76 -34.88
N LYS A 536 -1.92 27.05 -34.93
CA LYS A 536 -1.45 27.97 -35.99
C LYS A 536 0.04 28.27 -35.87
N GLN A 537 0.52 28.49 -34.64
CA GLN A 537 1.91 28.86 -34.39
C GLN A 537 2.87 27.65 -34.32
N PHE A 538 2.35 26.50 -33.89
CA PHE A 538 3.08 25.23 -33.80
C PHE A 538 2.38 24.16 -34.66
N PRO A 539 2.42 24.30 -36.01
CA PRO A 539 1.80 23.32 -36.89
C PRO A 539 2.43 21.93 -36.68
N SER A 540 1.57 20.91 -36.57
CA SER A 540 1.93 19.51 -36.40
C SER A 540 2.62 18.97 -37.65
N SER A 541 3.90 19.28 -37.83
CA SER A 541 4.72 18.69 -38.90
C SER A 541 6.21 18.75 -38.59
N ARG A 542 6.78 17.56 -38.36
CA ARG A 542 8.01 17.10 -39.00
C ARG A 542 7.92 15.57 -39.02
N GLU A 543 7.84 14.98 -40.20
CA GLU A 543 8.17 13.57 -40.41
C GLU A 543 9.59 13.36 -39.86
N ARG A 544 9.69 12.90 -38.61
CA ARG A 544 10.96 12.54 -38.00
C ARG A 544 11.28 11.12 -38.44
N LYS A 545 12.39 10.93 -39.14
CA LYS A 545 12.92 9.59 -39.44
C LYS A 545 13.06 8.83 -38.12
N GLU A 546 12.31 7.74 -37.98
CA GLU A 546 12.34 6.87 -36.81
C GLU A 546 13.73 6.23 -36.68
N LYS A 547 14.59 6.79 -35.83
CA LYS A 547 15.70 6.02 -35.27
C LYS A 547 15.15 5.25 -34.08
N ARG A 548 14.93 3.94 -34.25
CA ARG A 548 14.69 3.02 -33.13
C ARG A 548 15.99 2.93 -32.34
N LEU A 549 16.02 3.61 -31.19
CA LEU A 549 17.09 3.48 -30.22
C LEU A 549 16.81 2.24 -29.36
N PRO A 550 17.83 1.52 -28.87
CA PRO A 550 17.60 0.46 -27.89
C PRO A 550 16.97 1.05 -26.63
N LEU A 551 16.09 0.29 -25.98
CA LEU A 551 15.66 0.64 -24.62
C LEU A 551 16.80 0.31 -23.64
N PRO A 552 16.96 1.11 -22.57
CA PRO A 552 17.90 0.79 -21.51
C PRO A 552 17.55 -0.54 -20.84
N GLU A 553 18.57 -1.22 -20.31
CA GLU A 553 18.39 -2.50 -19.63
C GLU A 553 17.55 -2.34 -18.35
N ILE A 554 16.62 -3.26 -18.16
CA ILE A 554 15.74 -3.31 -16.99
C ILE A 554 16.43 -4.18 -15.93
N ASN A 555 17.08 -3.54 -14.95
CA ASN A 555 17.71 -4.23 -13.81
C ASN A 555 16.70 -4.70 -12.73
N PHE A 556 15.43 -4.87 -13.10
CA PHE A 556 14.34 -5.15 -12.18
C PHE A 556 13.93 -6.62 -12.25
N SER A 557 13.90 -7.32 -11.12
CA SER A 557 13.44 -8.72 -11.05
C SER A 557 12.54 -8.92 -9.83
N ILE A 558 11.29 -9.30 -10.06
CA ILE A 558 10.31 -9.50 -8.99
C ILE A 558 10.52 -10.89 -8.38
N PRO A 559 10.50 -11.02 -7.04
CA PRO A 559 10.58 -12.31 -6.38
C PRO A 559 9.44 -13.26 -6.76
N GLY A 560 9.71 -14.56 -6.69
CA GLY A 560 8.68 -15.59 -6.85
C GLY A 560 7.54 -15.47 -5.81
N ARG A 561 6.44 -16.20 -6.02
CA ARG A 561 5.24 -16.11 -5.16
C ARG A 561 5.51 -16.36 -3.67
N THR A 562 6.42 -17.28 -3.35
CA THR A 562 6.82 -17.61 -1.97
C THR A 562 7.71 -16.53 -1.37
N GLY A 563 8.66 -15.98 -2.14
CA GLY A 563 9.49 -14.84 -1.74
C GLY A 563 8.65 -13.61 -1.43
N GLN A 564 7.67 -13.29 -2.30
CA GLN A 564 6.72 -12.21 -2.07
C GLN A 564 5.91 -12.40 -0.78
N PHE A 565 5.43 -13.62 -0.50
CA PHE A 565 4.72 -13.92 0.74
C PHE A 565 5.58 -13.62 1.97
N GLY A 566 6.85 -14.08 1.97
CA GLY A 566 7.77 -13.84 3.08
C GLY A 566 8.05 -12.35 3.31
N ILE A 567 8.20 -11.58 2.23
CA ILE A 567 8.42 -10.13 2.30
C ILE A 567 7.19 -9.42 2.85
N PHE A 568 5.99 -9.69 2.32
CA PHE A 568 4.75 -9.08 2.82
C PHE A 568 4.50 -9.45 4.28
N PHE A 569 4.70 -10.71 4.66
CA PHE A 569 4.55 -11.16 6.03
C PHE A 569 5.50 -10.42 6.97
N MET A 570 6.79 -10.35 6.64
CA MET A 570 7.78 -9.72 7.51
C MET A 570 7.60 -8.20 7.59
N ARG A 571 7.18 -7.57 6.48
CA ARG A 571 6.83 -6.14 6.43
C ARG A 571 5.66 -5.84 7.36
N ASP A 572 4.58 -6.61 7.25
CA ASP A 572 3.37 -6.42 8.05
C ASP A 572 3.62 -6.75 9.52
N LEU A 573 4.32 -7.84 9.82
CA LEU A 573 4.70 -8.21 11.19
C LEU A 573 5.50 -7.10 11.86
N LYS A 574 6.53 -6.55 11.20
CA LYS A 574 7.31 -5.44 11.76
C LYS A 574 6.49 -4.17 11.93
N SER A 575 5.59 -3.86 10.99
CA SER A 575 4.69 -2.71 11.11
C SER A 575 3.81 -2.84 12.36
N LYS A 576 3.24 -4.01 12.61
CA LYS A 576 2.40 -4.26 13.79
C LYS A 576 3.19 -4.26 15.09
N LEU A 577 4.36 -4.93 15.13
CA LEU A 577 5.24 -4.93 16.31
C LEU A 577 5.77 -3.54 16.66
N ALA A 578 5.94 -2.67 15.66
CA ALA A 578 6.32 -1.29 15.89
C ALA A 578 5.21 -0.47 16.57
N ASN A 579 3.95 -0.89 16.49
CA ASN A 579 2.82 -0.21 17.12
C ASN A 579 2.51 -0.84 18.48
N ALA A 580 3.15 -0.33 19.54
CA ALA A 580 3.00 -0.85 20.89
C ALA A 580 1.55 -0.78 21.41
N GLN A 581 0.81 0.28 21.05
CA GLN A 581 -0.60 0.43 21.44
C GLN A 581 -1.46 -0.67 20.80
N TYR A 582 -1.25 -0.93 19.50
CA TYR A 582 -1.94 -2.00 18.78
C TYR A 582 -1.66 -3.37 19.41
N ILE A 583 -0.39 -3.70 19.66
CA ILE A 583 -0.02 -4.99 20.26
C ILE A 583 -0.60 -5.14 21.66
N LEU A 584 -0.53 -4.09 22.49
CA LEU A 584 -1.05 -4.11 23.85
C LEU A 584 -2.55 -4.36 23.87
N ILE A 585 -3.32 -3.63 23.06
CA ILE A 585 -4.78 -3.79 22.98
C ILE A 585 -5.15 -5.20 22.52
N ASN A 586 -4.59 -5.65 21.39
CA ASN A 586 -4.91 -6.97 20.84
C ASN A 586 -4.51 -8.13 21.77
N LEU A 587 -3.40 -8.00 22.50
CA LEU A 587 -2.96 -9.05 23.40
C LEU A 587 -3.76 -9.07 24.70
N LEU A 588 -4.21 -7.92 25.21
CA LEU A 588 -4.99 -7.82 26.46
C LEU A 588 -6.48 -8.06 26.29
N GLU A 589 -7.04 -7.82 25.11
CA GLU A 589 -8.48 -7.92 24.85
C GLU A 589 -9.06 -9.29 25.26
N MET A 590 -8.47 -10.38 24.75
CA MET A 590 -8.92 -11.74 25.09
C MET A 590 -8.74 -12.13 26.56
N PRO A 591 -7.57 -11.92 27.20
CA PRO A 591 -7.40 -12.18 28.63
C PRO A 591 -8.43 -11.45 29.49
N VAL A 592 -8.67 -10.17 29.21
CA VAL A 592 -9.62 -9.36 29.97
C VAL A 592 -11.05 -9.86 29.78
N LEU A 593 -11.45 -10.17 28.54
CA LEU A 593 -12.77 -10.75 28.27
C LEU A 593 -12.94 -12.14 28.90
N ALA A 594 -11.92 -12.98 28.90
CA ALA A 594 -11.92 -14.28 29.56
C ALA A 594 -12.09 -14.13 31.08
N LEU A 595 -11.32 -13.24 31.69
CA LEU A 595 -11.40 -12.93 33.13
C LEU A 595 -12.79 -12.45 33.51
N ILE A 596 -13.34 -11.47 32.77
CA ILE A 596 -14.69 -10.92 33.02
C ILE A 596 -15.74 -12.02 32.86
N LEU A 597 -15.71 -12.77 31.76
CA LEU A 597 -16.70 -13.81 31.50
C LEU A 597 -16.64 -14.91 32.56
N ALA A 598 -15.46 -15.48 32.81
CA ALA A 598 -15.32 -16.60 33.73
C ALA A 598 -15.61 -16.18 35.17
N SER A 599 -15.17 -15.00 35.60
CA SER A 599 -15.46 -14.49 36.95
C SER A 599 -16.95 -14.20 37.15
N LEU A 600 -17.67 -13.69 36.14
CA LEU A 600 -19.11 -13.45 36.24
C LEU A 600 -19.93 -14.75 36.26
N LEU A 601 -19.43 -15.80 35.60
CA LEU A 601 -20.10 -17.09 35.52
C LEU A 601 -19.67 -18.08 36.62
N TYR A 602 -18.69 -17.71 37.44
CA TYR A 602 -18.24 -18.47 38.60
C TYR A 602 -19.31 -18.47 39.69
N TYR A 603 -19.90 -19.64 39.96
CA TYR A 603 -21.09 -19.78 40.81
C TYR A 603 -20.75 -20.37 42.18
N PHE A 604 -21.01 -19.61 43.25
CA PHE A 604 -20.92 -20.11 44.63
C PHE A 604 -22.27 -20.68 45.08
N GLN A 605 -22.27 -21.89 45.62
CA GLN A 605 -23.48 -22.50 46.17
C GLN A 605 -23.76 -21.92 47.58
N PRO A 606 -24.95 -21.32 47.82
CA PRO A 606 -25.25 -20.64 49.08
C PRO A 606 -25.62 -21.58 50.25
N GLU A 607 -25.89 -22.86 50.01
CA GLU A 607 -26.42 -23.77 51.03
C GLU A 607 -25.71 -25.13 51.00
N SER A 608 -24.80 -25.37 51.95
CA SER A 608 -24.62 -26.68 52.66
C SER A 608 -23.36 -26.80 53.56
N SER A 609 -22.42 -25.84 53.55
CA SER A 609 -21.20 -25.91 54.40
C SER A 609 -20.78 -24.53 54.89
N SER A 610 -20.06 -24.48 56.01
CA SER A 610 -19.55 -23.27 56.68
C SER A 610 -18.68 -22.38 55.77
N GLU A 611 -18.19 -22.93 54.65
CA GLU A 611 -17.44 -22.22 53.62
C GLU A 611 -18.09 -22.47 52.24
N PRO A 612 -18.33 -21.41 51.44
CA PRO A 612 -18.81 -21.54 50.07
C PRO A 612 -17.71 -22.14 49.19
N SER A 613 -17.95 -23.30 48.61
CA SER A 613 -17.04 -23.95 47.65
C SER A 613 -17.65 -23.99 46.25
N TYR A 614 -16.79 -23.90 45.23
CA TYR A 614 -17.17 -24.03 43.84
C TYR A 614 -17.13 -25.49 43.43
N LEU A 615 -18.11 -25.93 42.64
CA LEU A 615 -18.16 -27.26 42.04
C LEU A 615 -18.58 -27.12 40.58
N LEU A 616 -17.74 -27.56 39.65
CA LEU A 616 -18.07 -27.54 38.23
C LEU A 616 -19.39 -28.28 37.96
N TYR A 617 -19.63 -29.41 38.63
CA TYR A 617 -20.85 -30.19 38.50
C TYR A 617 -22.15 -29.39 38.69
N LYS A 618 -22.18 -28.47 39.65
CA LYS A 618 -23.38 -27.69 39.98
C LYS A 618 -23.45 -26.33 39.31
N ASN A 619 -22.44 -25.95 38.52
CA ASN A 619 -22.44 -24.64 37.86
C ASN A 619 -23.52 -24.58 36.74
N PRO A 620 -24.58 -23.74 36.87
CA PRO A 620 -25.63 -23.63 35.86
C PRO A 620 -25.18 -22.88 34.59
N ASN A 621 -24.05 -22.17 34.66
CA ASN A 621 -23.63 -21.20 33.64
C ASN A 621 -22.77 -21.81 32.52
N MET A 622 -22.58 -23.13 32.49
CA MET A 622 -21.70 -23.79 31.52
C MET A 622 -22.11 -23.54 30.07
N ILE A 623 -23.41 -23.64 29.75
CA ILE A 623 -23.92 -23.42 28.38
C ILE A 623 -23.65 -21.98 27.93
N THR A 624 -23.90 -21.03 28.83
CA THR A 624 -23.64 -19.60 28.63
C THR A 624 -22.16 -19.35 28.36
N TYR A 625 -21.27 -19.97 29.14
CA TYR A 625 -19.82 -19.88 28.90
C TYR A 625 -19.44 -20.39 27.51
N LEU A 626 -19.92 -21.57 27.10
CA LEU A 626 -19.59 -22.16 25.80
C LEU A 626 -20.05 -21.27 24.63
N ILE A 627 -21.31 -20.81 24.62
CA ILE A 627 -21.82 -20.01 23.50
C ILE A 627 -21.19 -18.61 23.47
N ILE A 628 -21.04 -17.95 24.62
CA ILE A 628 -20.45 -16.61 24.67
C ILE A 628 -18.96 -16.66 24.30
N SER A 629 -18.23 -17.71 24.68
CA SER A 629 -16.83 -17.91 24.26
C SER A 629 -16.70 -17.95 22.73
N VAL A 630 -17.59 -18.67 22.05
CA VAL A 630 -17.65 -18.72 20.58
C VAL A 630 -17.95 -17.34 19.99
N ILE A 631 -18.91 -16.61 20.56
CA ILE A 631 -19.28 -15.27 20.09
C ILE A 631 -18.13 -14.27 20.30
N ILE A 632 -17.44 -14.31 21.43
CA ILE A 632 -16.27 -13.48 21.72
C ILE A 632 -15.16 -13.76 20.70
N SER A 633 -14.86 -15.04 20.42
CA SER A 633 -13.90 -15.43 19.40
C SER A 633 -14.24 -14.84 18.02
N ILE A 634 -15.51 -14.94 17.61
CA ILE A 634 -15.98 -14.36 16.34
C ILE A 634 -15.91 -12.83 16.34
N PHE A 635 -16.32 -12.17 17.42
CA PHE A 635 -16.33 -10.71 17.54
C PHE A 635 -14.92 -10.12 17.44
N VAL A 636 -13.97 -10.66 18.20
CA VAL A 636 -12.59 -10.16 18.19
C VAL A 636 -11.93 -10.45 16.85
N GLY A 637 -12.07 -11.66 16.30
CA GLY A 637 -11.53 -11.98 14.97
C GLY A 637 -12.05 -11.02 13.87
N LEU A 638 -13.34 -10.66 13.92
CA LEU A 638 -13.93 -9.68 12.99
C LEU A 638 -13.34 -8.29 13.18
N THR A 639 -13.21 -7.83 14.42
CA THR A 639 -12.77 -6.47 14.74
C THR A 639 -11.29 -6.26 14.38
N VAL A 640 -10.45 -7.26 14.66
CA VAL A 640 -9.00 -7.19 14.36
C VAL A 640 -8.72 -7.22 12.86
N SER A 641 -9.47 -8.00 12.08
CA SER A 641 -9.24 -8.15 10.63
C SER A 641 -9.96 -7.10 9.76
N ALA A 642 -10.96 -6.42 10.31
CA ALA A 642 -11.83 -5.47 9.60
C ALA A 642 -11.07 -4.32 8.92
N GLU A 643 -9.96 -3.84 9.47
CA GLU A 643 -9.25 -2.67 8.95
C GLU A 643 -8.00 -2.98 8.10
N GLU A 644 -7.61 -4.25 7.97
CA GLU A 644 -6.31 -4.64 7.40
C GLU A 644 -6.11 -4.30 5.91
N ILE A 645 -7.11 -4.54 5.05
CA ILE A 645 -6.95 -4.32 3.60
C ILE A 645 -7.29 -2.87 3.24
N ILE A 646 -8.23 -2.25 3.96
CA ILE A 646 -8.63 -0.86 3.69
C ILE A 646 -7.51 0.13 4.02
N SER A 647 -6.70 -0.13 5.06
CA SER A 647 -5.52 0.69 5.40
C SER A 647 -4.46 0.64 4.29
N ASP A 648 -4.24 -0.55 3.71
CA ASP A 648 -3.19 -0.77 2.72
C ASP A 648 -3.59 -0.34 1.31
N LYS A 649 -4.88 -0.03 1.09
CA LYS A 649 -5.47 0.18 -0.24
C LYS A 649 -4.72 1.20 -1.10
N LYS A 650 -4.24 2.29 -0.49
CA LYS A 650 -3.48 3.29 -1.24
C LYS A 650 -2.08 2.78 -1.61
N ILE A 651 -1.40 2.09 -0.69
CA ILE A 651 -0.09 1.46 -0.92
C ILE A 651 -0.19 0.39 -2.01
N LEU A 652 -1.21 -0.47 -1.96
CA LEU A 652 -1.48 -1.48 -2.98
C LEU A 652 -1.73 -0.86 -4.36
N LYS A 653 -2.35 0.33 -4.43
CA LYS A 653 -2.55 1.03 -5.70
C LYS A 653 -1.23 1.51 -6.31
N ARG A 654 -0.27 1.95 -5.49
CA ARG A 654 1.10 2.27 -5.95
C ARG A 654 1.84 1.00 -6.36
N GLU A 655 1.76 -0.06 -5.58
CA GLU A 655 2.47 -1.32 -5.86
C GLU A 655 1.87 -2.10 -7.03
N ALA A 656 0.68 -1.72 -7.52
CA ALA A 656 0.03 -2.35 -8.66
C ALA A 656 0.88 -2.33 -9.95
N PHE A 657 1.71 -1.30 -10.15
CA PHE A 657 2.64 -1.22 -11.31
C PHE A 657 3.69 -2.35 -11.33
N LEU A 658 3.95 -2.98 -10.18
CA LEU A 658 4.90 -4.07 -10.06
C LEU A 658 4.28 -5.43 -10.37
N ASN A 659 2.98 -5.50 -10.70
CA ASN A 659 2.26 -6.76 -10.98
C ASN A 659 2.46 -7.86 -9.91
N LEU A 660 2.49 -7.45 -8.63
CA LEU A 660 2.70 -8.38 -7.51
C LEU A 660 1.54 -9.37 -7.34
N SER A 661 1.88 -10.54 -6.81
CA SER A 661 0.93 -11.62 -6.53
C SER A 661 -0.03 -11.22 -5.42
N ARG A 662 -1.27 -10.94 -5.80
CA ARG A 662 -2.37 -10.72 -4.83
C ARG A 662 -2.59 -11.92 -3.92
N LEU A 663 -2.34 -13.14 -4.41
CA LEU A 663 -2.46 -14.35 -3.61
C LEU A 663 -1.43 -14.37 -2.46
N SER A 664 -0.19 -13.97 -2.75
CA SER A 664 0.89 -13.89 -1.76
C SER A 664 0.60 -12.85 -0.68
N TYR A 665 0.05 -11.69 -1.07
CA TYR A 665 -0.42 -10.66 -0.15
C TYR A 665 -1.58 -11.13 0.75
N LEU A 666 -2.59 -11.78 0.17
CA LEU A 666 -3.73 -12.26 0.95
C LEU A 666 -3.33 -13.36 1.93
N PHE A 667 -2.47 -14.30 1.51
CA PHE A 667 -1.95 -15.31 2.42
C PHE A 667 -1.10 -14.72 3.53
N SER A 668 -0.26 -13.71 3.27
CA SER A 668 0.53 -13.09 4.33
C SER A 668 -0.36 -12.46 5.41
N LYS A 669 -1.45 -11.81 5.00
CA LYS A 669 -2.46 -11.25 5.92
C LYS A 669 -3.18 -12.33 6.71
N VAL A 670 -3.74 -13.34 6.03
CA VAL A 670 -4.46 -14.44 6.69
C VAL A 670 -3.56 -15.19 7.67
N PHE A 671 -2.30 -15.43 7.29
CA PHE A 671 -1.34 -16.13 8.14
C PHE A 671 -0.96 -15.32 9.38
N LEU A 672 -0.69 -14.02 9.23
CA LEU A 672 -0.41 -13.13 10.36
C LEU A 672 -1.59 -13.07 11.34
N LEU A 673 -2.81 -12.92 10.83
CA LEU A 673 -4.04 -12.91 11.63
C LEU A 673 -4.29 -14.27 12.30
N ALA A 674 -4.01 -15.38 11.62
CA ALA A 674 -4.14 -16.72 12.20
C ALA A 674 -3.17 -16.92 13.38
N ILE A 675 -1.92 -16.47 13.29
CA ILE A 675 -0.97 -16.53 14.41
C ILE A 675 -1.50 -15.72 15.60
N LEU A 676 -1.95 -14.49 15.36
CA LEU A 676 -2.49 -13.62 16.41
C LEU A 676 -3.73 -14.25 17.07
N SER A 677 -4.67 -14.74 16.28
CA SER A 677 -5.89 -15.41 16.78
C SER A 677 -5.59 -16.72 17.50
N ALA A 678 -4.57 -17.48 17.08
CA ALA A 678 -4.15 -18.70 17.77
C ALA A 678 -3.66 -18.40 19.19
N ILE A 679 -2.84 -17.36 19.35
CA ILE A 679 -2.34 -16.89 20.67
C ILE A 679 -3.50 -16.36 21.51
N GLN A 680 -4.32 -15.47 20.94
CA GLN A 680 -5.48 -14.86 21.60
C GLN A 680 -6.46 -15.90 22.13
N THR A 681 -6.86 -16.86 21.29
CA THR A 681 -7.80 -17.92 21.69
C THR A 681 -7.17 -18.92 22.67
N ALA A 682 -5.88 -19.21 22.57
CA ALA A 682 -5.18 -20.07 23.54
C ALA A 682 -5.19 -19.44 24.94
N ILE A 683 -4.86 -18.15 25.03
CA ILE A 683 -4.87 -17.42 26.31
C ILE A 683 -6.30 -17.32 26.87
N PHE A 684 -7.28 -17.04 26.01
CA PHE A 684 -8.70 -17.02 26.41
C PHE A 684 -9.13 -18.37 27.01
N THR A 685 -8.87 -19.48 26.30
CA THR A 685 -9.23 -20.83 26.77
C THR A 685 -8.48 -21.19 28.04
N PHE A 686 -7.20 -20.86 28.14
CA PHE A 686 -6.41 -21.12 29.33
C PHE A 686 -6.99 -20.42 30.57
N ILE A 687 -7.24 -19.10 30.48
CA ILE A 687 -7.78 -18.32 31.60
C ILE A 687 -9.20 -18.76 31.94
N GLY A 688 -10.07 -18.87 30.94
CA GLY A 688 -11.47 -19.24 31.15
C GLY A 688 -11.63 -20.63 31.76
N ASN A 689 -10.92 -21.63 31.25
CA ASN A 689 -10.97 -22.99 31.78
C ASN A 689 -10.30 -23.10 33.16
N SER A 690 -9.25 -22.32 33.43
CA SER A 690 -8.61 -22.31 34.75
C SER A 690 -9.53 -21.75 35.83
N ILE A 691 -10.25 -20.67 35.53
CA ILE A 691 -11.19 -20.03 36.48
C ILE A 691 -12.43 -20.92 36.69
N LEU A 692 -12.98 -21.52 35.64
CA LEU A 692 -14.16 -22.40 35.77
C LEU A 692 -13.80 -23.85 36.15
N GLU A 693 -12.52 -24.15 36.40
CA GLU A 693 -11.98 -25.47 36.71
C GLU A 693 -12.38 -26.56 35.70
N ILE A 694 -12.46 -26.21 34.41
CA ILE A 694 -12.79 -27.16 33.34
C ILE A 694 -11.55 -27.99 33.00
N GLN A 695 -11.54 -29.25 33.43
CA GLN A 695 -10.40 -30.14 33.27
C GLN A 695 -10.36 -30.84 31.90
N ASN A 696 -9.15 -31.08 31.37
CA ASN A 696 -8.86 -31.87 30.17
C ASN A 696 -9.53 -31.45 28.85
N MET A 697 -10.04 -30.21 28.78
CA MET A 697 -10.81 -29.71 27.61
C MET A 697 -10.14 -28.55 26.89
N PHE A 698 -8.87 -28.27 27.21
CA PHE A 698 -8.11 -27.17 26.60
C PHE A 698 -8.00 -27.30 25.08
N TRP A 699 -7.45 -28.42 24.58
CA TRP A 699 -7.19 -28.61 23.14
C TRP A 699 -8.45 -28.56 22.27
N PRO A 700 -9.55 -29.29 22.60
CA PRO A 700 -10.78 -29.22 21.83
C PRO A 700 -11.38 -27.82 21.80
N PHE A 701 -11.43 -27.12 22.95
CA PHE A 701 -12.01 -25.77 23.03
C PHE A 701 -11.16 -24.77 22.27
N TRP A 702 -9.84 -24.80 22.48
CA TRP A 702 -8.91 -23.94 21.76
C TRP A 702 -9.05 -24.12 20.25
N LEU A 703 -9.07 -25.36 19.75
CA LEU A 703 -9.13 -25.63 18.32
C LEU A 703 -10.46 -25.18 17.69
N VAL A 704 -11.59 -25.34 18.40
CA VAL A 704 -12.90 -24.84 17.95
C VAL A 704 -12.94 -23.31 17.94
N LEU A 705 -12.47 -22.67 19.01
CA LEU A 705 -12.42 -21.21 19.10
C LEU A 705 -11.46 -20.62 18.08
N PHE A 706 -10.30 -21.23 17.86
CA PHE A 706 -9.34 -20.86 16.82
C PHE A 706 -9.95 -20.95 15.42
N THR A 707 -10.62 -22.07 15.10
CA THR A 707 -11.28 -22.23 13.80
C THR A 707 -12.39 -21.20 13.58
N SER A 708 -13.11 -20.84 14.65
CA SER A 708 -14.13 -19.76 14.64
C SER A 708 -13.50 -18.38 14.44
N ALA A 709 -12.34 -18.12 15.05
CA ALA A 709 -11.59 -16.88 14.85
C ALA A 709 -11.08 -16.74 13.41
N ILE A 710 -10.63 -17.83 12.76
CA ILE A 710 -10.24 -17.82 11.35
C ILE A 710 -11.42 -17.46 10.44
N PHE A 711 -12.59 -18.05 10.70
CA PHE A 711 -13.82 -17.69 9.98
C PHE A 711 -14.09 -16.19 10.07
N ALA A 712 -14.01 -15.65 11.29
CA ALA A 712 -14.20 -14.24 11.57
C ALA A 712 -13.12 -13.36 10.89
N ASN A 713 -11.85 -13.76 10.91
CA ASN A 713 -10.76 -13.06 10.24
C ASN A 713 -11.01 -12.95 8.74
N LEU A 714 -11.39 -14.05 8.09
CA LEU A 714 -11.68 -14.06 6.65
C LEU A 714 -12.89 -13.19 6.31
N LEU A 715 -13.94 -13.26 7.12
CA LEU A 715 -15.13 -12.42 6.96
C LEU A 715 -14.79 -10.93 7.13
N GLY A 716 -13.96 -10.56 8.11
CA GLY A 716 -13.50 -9.18 8.30
C GLY A 716 -12.63 -8.69 7.14
N LEU A 717 -11.72 -9.51 6.62
CA LEU A 717 -10.94 -9.19 5.42
C LEU A 717 -11.83 -8.95 4.17
N ILE A 718 -12.88 -9.75 3.99
CA ILE A 718 -13.86 -9.56 2.89
C ILE A 718 -14.51 -8.18 2.98
N ILE A 719 -14.91 -7.78 4.18
CA ILE A 719 -15.54 -6.48 4.43
C ILE A 719 -14.52 -5.36 4.19
N SER A 720 -13.29 -5.54 4.66
CA SER A 720 -12.17 -4.61 4.49
C SER A 720 -11.85 -4.31 3.02
N ASP A 721 -11.76 -5.33 2.15
CA ASP A 721 -11.51 -5.12 0.70
C ASP A 721 -12.72 -4.48 -0.02
N SER A 722 -13.93 -4.80 0.43
CA SER A 722 -15.17 -4.42 -0.26
C SER A 722 -15.61 -2.99 0.01
N LEU A 723 -15.39 -2.48 1.23
CA LEU A 723 -15.84 -1.16 1.64
C LEU A 723 -14.82 -0.06 1.31
N LYS A 724 -15.30 1.19 1.31
CA LYS A 724 -14.48 2.39 1.00
C LYS A 724 -14.13 3.23 2.24
N LYS A 725 -14.87 3.08 3.33
CA LYS A 725 -14.71 3.83 4.58
C LYS A 725 -14.77 2.86 5.75
N THR A 726 -13.91 3.06 6.76
CA THR A 726 -13.85 2.26 7.99
C THR A 726 -15.14 2.35 8.81
N VAL A 727 -15.78 3.53 8.86
CA VAL A 727 -17.07 3.71 9.56
C VAL A 727 -18.14 2.71 9.12
N ASN A 728 -18.21 2.38 7.83
CA ASN A 728 -19.18 1.44 7.30
C ASN A 728 -18.92 0.00 7.78
N ILE A 729 -17.67 -0.31 8.14
CA ILE A 729 -17.27 -1.62 8.65
C ILE A 729 -17.84 -1.80 10.06
N TYR A 730 -17.65 -0.81 10.93
CA TYR A 730 -18.17 -0.83 12.31
C TYR A 730 -19.69 -0.92 12.38
N ILE A 731 -20.41 -0.27 11.46
CA ILE A 731 -21.87 -0.39 11.38
C ILE A 731 -22.30 -1.83 11.02
N LEU A 732 -21.51 -2.56 10.22
CA LEU A 732 -21.85 -3.90 9.75
C LEU A 732 -21.57 -5.00 10.77
N ILE A 733 -20.58 -4.83 11.66
CA ILE A 733 -20.16 -5.86 12.63
C ILE A 733 -21.33 -6.39 13.48
N PRO A 734 -22.19 -5.55 14.10
CA PRO A 734 -23.35 -6.06 14.86
C PRO A 734 -24.34 -6.87 14.01
N PHE A 735 -24.58 -6.47 12.76
CA PHE A 735 -25.46 -7.21 11.84
C PHE A 735 -24.92 -8.58 11.46
N LEU A 736 -23.61 -8.81 11.60
CA LEU A 736 -23.00 -10.12 11.36
C LEU A 736 -23.03 -10.99 12.61
N ILE A 737 -22.96 -10.40 13.81
CA ILE A 737 -22.88 -11.13 15.08
C ILE A 737 -24.26 -11.53 15.61
N ILE A 738 -25.25 -10.63 15.53
CA ILE A 738 -26.60 -10.90 16.06
C ILE A 738 -27.20 -12.18 15.43
N PRO A 739 -27.13 -12.41 14.10
CA PRO A 739 -27.59 -13.67 13.51
C PRO A 739 -26.81 -14.89 14.00
N GLN A 740 -25.50 -14.77 14.23
CA GLN A 740 -24.68 -15.87 14.75
C GLN A 740 -25.16 -16.30 16.14
N LEU A 741 -25.61 -15.35 16.97
CA LEU A 741 -26.14 -15.62 18.30
C LEU A 741 -27.55 -16.21 18.24
N ILE A 742 -28.49 -15.54 17.55
CA ILE A 742 -29.92 -15.91 17.55
C ILE A 742 -30.16 -17.22 16.80
N LEU A 743 -29.53 -17.39 15.64
CA LEU A 743 -29.74 -18.55 14.77
C LEU A 743 -28.83 -19.74 15.13
N SER A 744 -28.15 -19.68 16.28
CA SER A 744 -27.29 -20.77 16.77
C SER A 744 -28.07 -22.02 17.23
N GLY A 745 -29.34 -21.85 17.60
CA GLY A 745 -30.15 -22.91 18.22
C GLY A 745 -30.05 -22.97 19.75
N VAL A 746 -29.18 -22.16 20.38
CA VAL A 746 -28.95 -22.15 21.83
C VAL A 746 -29.96 -21.28 22.57
N PHE A 747 -30.05 -19.99 22.19
CA PHE A 747 -30.98 -19.04 22.81
C PHE A 747 -32.42 -19.23 22.32
N VAL A 748 -32.57 -19.64 21.06
CA VAL A 748 -33.86 -19.90 20.43
C VAL A 748 -33.81 -21.26 19.75
N SER A 749 -34.49 -22.24 20.32
CA SER A 749 -34.57 -23.60 19.78
C SER A 749 -35.28 -23.62 18.42
N TYR A 750 -34.78 -24.43 17.48
CA TYR A 750 -35.28 -24.47 16.10
C TYR A 750 -36.75 -24.90 15.98
N ASP A 751 -37.25 -25.66 16.94
CA ASP A 751 -38.61 -26.18 16.98
C ASP A 751 -39.63 -25.17 17.55
N ARG A 752 -39.15 -24.07 18.14
CA ARG A 752 -39.97 -23.01 18.75
C ARG A 752 -40.03 -21.73 17.92
N LEU A 753 -39.47 -21.76 16.71
CA LEU A 753 -39.58 -20.64 15.77
C LEU A 753 -40.96 -20.59 15.12
N ASN A 754 -41.24 -19.50 14.40
CA ASN A 754 -42.43 -19.38 13.57
C ASN A 754 -42.58 -20.65 12.69
N PRO A 755 -43.77 -21.29 12.61
CA PRO A 755 -43.99 -22.52 11.84
C PRO A 755 -43.48 -22.52 10.40
N HIS A 756 -43.37 -21.35 9.76
CA HIS A 756 -42.79 -21.23 8.41
C HIS A 756 -41.27 -21.41 8.37
N PHE A 757 -40.59 -21.24 9.50
CA PHE A 757 -39.13 -21.31 9.65
C PHE A 757 -38.68 -22.39 10.64
N SER A 758 -39.57 -22.93 11.47
CA SER A 758 -39.22 -23.96 12.45
C SER A 758 -39.01 -25.33 11.82
N SER A 759 -38.16 -26.12 12.45
CA SER A 759 -37.94 -27.51 12.13
C SER A 759 -37.90 -28.30 13.42
N VAL A 760 -38.59 -29.44 13.43
CA VAL A 760 -38.80 -30.26 14.64
C VAL A 760 -37.81 -31.43 14.71
N SER A 761 -37.37 -31.96 13.57
CA SER A 761 -36.46 -33.11 13.47
C SER A 761 -35.04 -32.74 13.05
N GLU A 762 -34.88 -31.67 12.27
CA GLU A 762 -33.63 -31.37 11.58
C GLU A 762 -33.15 -29.94 11.84
N ILE A 763 -31.85 -29.69 11.67
CA ILE A 763 -31.32 -28.33 11.63
C ILE A 763 -31.79 -27.63 10.34
N PRO A 764 -32.44 -26.46 10.43
CA PRO A 764 -32.83 -25.69 9.25
C PRO A 764 -31.63 -25.26 8.39
N TRP A 765 -31.84 -25.07 7.09
CA TRP A 765 -30.77 -24.67 6.15
C TRP A 765 -30.02 -23.40 6.59
N TYR A 766 -30.71 -22.42 7.19
CA TYR A 766 -30.07 -21.20 7.67
C TYR A 766 -29.20 -21.49 8.90
N GLY A 767 -29.61 -22.41 9.77
CA GLY A 767 -28.81 -22.87 10.90
C GLY A 767 -27.50 -23.50 10.45
N GLU A 768 -27.53 -24.24 9.33
CA GLU A 768 -26.34 -24.86 8.71
C GLU A 768 -25.28 -23.84 8.23
N THR A 769 -25.69 -22.60 7.94
CA THR A 769 -24.79 -21.51 7.54
C THR A 769 -24.14 -20.77 8.72
N ILE A 770 -24.60 -21.00 9.95
CA ILE A 770 -24.13 -20.31 11.16
C ILE A 770 -22.93 -21.03 11.75
N THR A 771 -21.77 -20.38 11.73
CA THR A 771 -20.51 -20.89 12.29
C THR A 771 -20.60 -21.08 13.80
N ALA A 772 -21.24 -20.15 14.51
CA ALA A 772 -21.37 -20.24 15.96
C ALA A 772 -22.10 -21.51 16.43
N ARG A 773 -23.02 -22.03 15.61
CA ARG A 773 -23.74 -23.28 15.88
C ARG A 773 -22.85 -24.50 15.74
N TRP A 774 -22.07 -24.61 14.67
CA TRP A 774 -21.08 -25.69 14.49
C TRP A 774 -20.09 -25.72 15.66
N ALA A 775 -19.59 -24.54 16.04
CA ALA A 775 -18.62 -24.37 17.12
C ALA A 775 -19.21 -24.74 18.50
N PHE A 776 -20.39 -24.21 18.83
CA PHE A 776 -21.05 -24.54 20.09
C PHE A 776 -21.38 -26.03 20.21
N GLU A 777 -21.98 -26.61 19.16
CA GLU A 777 -22.32 -28.04 19.14
C GLU A 777 -21.06 -28.90 19.32
N ALA A 778 -19.95 -28.52 18.67
CA ALA A 778 -18.68 -29.23 18.82
C ALA A 778 -18.16 -29.23 20.27
N MET A 779 -18.18 -28.08 20.93
CA MET A 779 -17.73 -27.94 22.32
C MET A 779 -18.68 -28.63 23.30
N ALA A 780 -20.00 -28.41 23.18
CA ALA A 780 -21.00 -28.95 24.09
C ALA A 780 -21.07 -30.49 24.03
N VAL A 781 -21.11 -31.05 22.82
CA VAL A 781 -21.13 -32.50 22.62
C VAL A 781 -19.83 -33.12 23.11
N HIS A 782 -18.68 -32.53 22.81
CA HIS A 782 -17.39 -33.10 23.24
C HIS A 782 -17.21 -33.02 24.76
N GLN A 783 -17.53 -31.88 25.38
CA GLN A 783 -17.51 -31.72 26.83
C GLN A 783 -18.39 -32.77 27.53
N PHE A 784 -19.57 -33.04 26.99
CA PHE A 784 -20.46 -34.02 27.59
C PHE A 784 -19.98 -35.45 27.35
N THR A 785 -19.61 -35.81 26.12
CA THR A 785 -19.36 -37.22 25.74
C THR A 785 -17.95 -37.73 26.08
N HIS A 786 -16.95 -36.84 26.13
CA HIS A 786 -15.53 -37.22 26.26
C HIS A 786 -14.89 -36.73 27.57
N ASN A 787 -15.67 -36.20 28.52
CA ASN A 787 -15.12 -35.93 29.85
C ASN A 787 -14.80 -37.24 30.59
N ASP A 788 -13.84 -37.18 31.51
CA ASP A 788 -13.29 -38.37 32.17
C ASP A 788 -14.32 -39.17 32.98
N TYR A 789 -15.42 -38.54 33.41
CA TYR A 789 -16.54 -39.22 34.05
C TYR A 789 -17.46 -39.89 33.03
N GLN A 790 -18.04 -39.12 32.12
CA GLN A 790 -19.09 -39.59 31.22
C GLN A 790 -18.55 -40.57 30.17
N LYS A 791 -17.28 -40.49 29.77
CA LYS A 791 -16.66 -41.42 28.81
C LYS A 791 -16.78 -42.88 29.27
N GLU A 792 -16.71 -43.13 30.57
CA GLU A 792 -16.83 -44.47 31.16
C GLU A 792 -18.27 -45.02 31.11
N PHE A 793 -19.27 -44.14 31.14
CA PHE A 793 -20.69 -44.51 31.25
C PHE A 793 -21.51 -44.28 29.96
N PHE A 794 -21.01 -43.48 29.02
CA PHE A 794 -21.75 -42.97 27.86
C PHE A 794 -22.41 -44.07 27.03
N VAL A 795 -21.69 -45.18 26.77
CA VAL A 795 -22.22 -46.29 25.96
C VAL A 795 -23.41 -46.95 26.66
N PHE A 796 -23.33 -47.14 27.98
CA PHE A 796 -24.41 -47.74 28.76
C PHE A 796 -25.59 -46.79 28.92
N ASP A 797 -25.34 -45.52 29.18
CA ASP A 797 -26.39 -44.49 29.28
C ASP A 797 -27.14 -44.33 27.95
N LYS A 798 -26.42 -44.40 26.83
CA LYS A 798 -27.02 -44.41 25.49
C LYS A 798 -27.95 -45.61 25.30
N LEU A 799 -27.52 -46.82 25.66
CA LEU A 799 -28.35 -48.03 25.58
C LEU A 799 -29.57 -47.95 26.52
N LYS A 800 -29.38 -47.45 27.74
CA LYS A 800 -30.44 -47.22 28.72
C LYS A 800 -31.47 -46.21 28.19
N SER A 801 -31.02 -45.09 27.62
CA SER A 801 -31.88 -44.08 27.01
C SER A 801 -32.69 -44.66 25.83
N LYS A 802 -32.03 -45.38 24.92
CA LYS A 802 -32.69 -46.07 23.80
C LYS A 802 -33.74 -47.06 24.28
N ALA A 803 -33.41 -47.88 25.28
CA ALA A 803 -34.35 -48.83 25.86
C ALA A 803 -35.53 -48.15 26.56
N ASN A 804 -35.27 -47.08 27.30
CA ASN A 804 -36.31 -46.26 27.94
C ASN A 804 -37.26 -45.64 26.91
N TYR A 805 -36.73 -45.10 25.80
CA TYR A 805 -37.56 -44.57 24.72
C TYR A 805 -38.55 -45.63 24.21
N TYR A 806 -38.06 -46.81 23.84
CA TYR A 806 -38.94 -47.83 23.29
C TYR A 806 -39.92 -48.42 24.33
N LYS A 807 -39.43 -48.72 25.55
CA LYS A 807 -40.22 -49.41 26.59
C LYS A 807 -41.28 -48.50 27.26
N ASP A 808 -40.94 -47.23 27.52
CA ASP A 808 -41.75 -46.32 28.34
C ASP A 808 -42.48 -45.24 27.52
N TYR A 809 -42.01 -44.92 26.31
CA TYR A 809 -42.59 -43.85 25.49
C TYR A 809 -43.19 -44.34 24.17
N TRP A 810 -42.41 -45.07 23.37
CA TRP A 810 -42.84 -45.54 22.06
C TRP A 810 -43.97 -46.59 22.17
N VAL A 811 -43.82 -47.62 23.03
CA VAL A 811 -44.87 -48.65 23.21
C VAL A 811 -46.20 -48.04 23.67
N PRO A 812 -46.26 -47.18 24.71
CA PRO A 812 -47.51 -46.51 25.07
C PRO A 812 -48.07 -45.60 23.97
N ALA A 813 -47.22 -44.85 23.25
CA ALA A 813 -47.66 -44.01 22.13
C ALA A 813 -48.25 -44.83 20.97
N PHE A 814 -47.59 -45.94 20.63
CA PHE A 814 -48.05 -46.87 19.60
C PHE A 814 -49.38 -47.53 19.99
N ARG A 815 -49.51 -48.00 21.24
CA ARG A 815 -50.77 -48.57 21.77
C ARG A 815 -51.91 -47.54 21.80
N ASN A 816 -51.61 -46.27 22.08
CA ASN A 816 -52.59 -45.19 22.00
C ASN A 816 -53.08 -44.98 20.56
N GLU A 817 -52.19 -45.00 19.57
CA GLU A 817 -52.57 -44.94 18.16
C GLU A 817 -53.34 -46.19 17.68
N LEU A 818 -53.02 -47.40 18.18
CA LEU A 818 -53.86 -48.61 17.96
C LEU A 818 -55.27 -48.45 18.54
N THR A 819 -55.39 -47.81 19.70
CA THR A 819 -56.70 -47.52 20.32
C THR A 819 -57.48 -46.49 19.50
N ARG A 820 -56.80 -45.46 18.97
CA ARG A 820 -57.39 -44.49 18.04
C ARG A 820 -57.83 -45.14 16.73
N LEU A 821 -57.06 -46.09 16.20
CA LEU A 821 -57.41 -46.85 15.01
C LEU A 821 -58.70 -47.63 15.22
N LYS A 822 -58.82 -48.34 16.36
CA LYS A 822 -60.03 -49.09 16.75
C LYS A 822 -61.28 -48.20 16.81
N ASN A 823 -61.12 -46.95 17.25
CA ASN A 823 -62.23 -46.00 17.41
C ASN A 823 -62.43 -45.06 16.21
N SER A 824 -61.74 -45.28 15.08
CA SER A 824 -61.78 -44.37 13.93
C SER A 824 -62.88 -44.75 12.93
N GLU A 825 -63.86 -43.85 12.72
CA GLU A 825 -64.97 -44.04 11.76
C GLU A 825 -64.69 -43.43 10.38
N LYS A 826 -63.67 -42.56 10.25
CA LYS A 826 -63.36 -41.83 9.00
C LYS A 826 -62.21 -42.48 8.23
N GLU A 827 -62.49 -42.95 7.01
CA GLU A 827 -61.55 -43.66 6.12
C GLU A 827 -60.18 -42.94 5.94
N LYS A 828 -60.17 -41.61 5.75
CA LYS A 828 -58.95 -40.81 5.60
C LYS A 828 -58.10 -40.75 6.88
N LYS A 829 -58.73 -40.74 8.07
CA LYS A 829 -58.00 -40.76 9.36
C LYS A 829 -57.44 -42.14 9.66
N THR A 830 -58.21 -43.18 9.35
CA THR A 830 -57.81 -44.59 9.48
C THR A 830 -56.56 -44.88 8.64
N ARG A 831 -56.55 -44.43 7.38
CA ARG A 831 -55.38 -44.59 6.48
C ARG A 831 -54.12 -43.91 7.03
N ASN A 832 -54.21 -42.67 7.50
CA ASN A 832 -53.06 -41.95 8.06
C ASN A 832 -52.52 -42.60 9.35
N ILE A 833 -53.38 -43.24 10.14
CA ILE A 833 -52.95 -43.96 11.35
C ILE A 833 -52.27 -45.28 10.96
N LEU A 834 -52.81 -46.02 9.98
CA LEU A 834 -52.19 -47.24 9.47
C LEU A 834 -50.81 -46.98 8.85
N GLU A 835 -50.66 -45.95 8.02
CA GLU A 835 -49.37 -45.58 7.41
C GLU A 835 -48.32 -45.18 8.47
N LEU A 836 -48.73 -44.48 9.54
CA LEU A 836 -47.87 -44.18 10.69
C LEU A 836 -47.44 -45.47 11.41
N LEU A 837 -48.39 -46.34 11.77
CA LEU A 837 -48.11 -47.57 12.51
C LEU A 837 -47.23 -48.53 11.72
N GLU A 838 -47.47 -48.69 10.42
CA GLU A 838 -46.64 -49.53 9.55
C GLU A 838 -45.21 -48.98 9.42
N ASN A 839 -45.06 -47.65 9.26
CA ASN A 839 -43.74 -47.03 9.20
C ASN A 839 -42.98 -47.19 10.52
N GLU A 840 -43.62 -46.93 11.65
CA GLU A 840 -43.02 -47.09 12.98
C GLU A 840 -42.69 -48.56 13.29
N SER A 841 -43.54 -49.51 12.89
CA SER A 841 -43.25 -50.94 13.00
C SER A 841 -42.03 -51.35 12.17
N ARG A 842 -41.89 -50.85 10.95
CA ARG A 842 -40.71 -51.11 10.10
C ARG A 842 -39.44 -50.52 10.71
N LYS A 843 -39.50 -49.28 11.23
CA LYS A 843 -38.36 -48.63 11.90
C LYS A 843 -37.92 -49.41 13.13
N ALA A 844 -38.85 -49.75 14.02
CA ALA A 844 -38.56 -50.53 15.22
C ALA A 844 -37.98 -51.92 14.87
N ALA A 845 -38.49 -52.58 13.81
CA ALA A 845 -37.96 -53.85 13.34
C ALA A 845 -36.54 -53.74 12.77
N ALA A 846 -36.22 -52.67 12.04
CA ALA A 846 -34.89 -52.45 11.47
C ALA A 846 -33.81 -52.18 12.53
N GLU A 847 -34.19 -51.75 13.73
CA GLU A 847 -33.26 -51.51 14.85
C GLU A 847 -33.03 -52.74 15.74
N LEU A 848 -33.84 -53.79 15.56
CA LEU A 848 -33.70 -55.03 16.31
C LEU A 848 -32.59 -55.90 15.70
N PRO A 849 -31.83 -56.64 16.52
CA PRO A 849 -30.87 -57.63 16.04
C PRO A 849 -31.51 -58.66 15.09
N ASP A 850 -30.82 -59.00 13.98
CA ASP A 850 -31.32 -59.93 12.94
C ASP A 850 -31.67 -61.32 13.49
N ASP A 851 -31.10 -61.73 14.62
CA ASP A 851 -31.31 -63.03 15.27
C ASP A 851 -32.65 -63.15 16.02
N LYS A 852 -33.38 -62.05 16.23
CA LYS A 852 -34.59 -62.03 17.07
C LYS A 852 -35.89 -62.42 16.35
N ASN A 853 -35.91 -62.55 15.00
CA ASN A 853 -37.09 -62.96 14.20
C ASN A 853 -38.42 -62.23 14.55
N ILE A 854 -38.37 -60.98 15.03
CA ILE A 854 -39.56 -60.18 15.33
C ILE A 854 -40.05 -59.53 14.03
N THR A 855 -41.20 -59.96 13.52
CA THR A 855 -41.72 -59.48 12.23
C THR A 855 -42.68 -58.29 12.41
N PRO A 856 -42.54 -57.20 11.62
CA PRO A 856 -43.44 -56.06 11.71
C PRO A 856 -44.84 -56.42 11.16
N PRO A 857 -45.92 -55.98 11.80
CA PRO A 857 -47.29 -56.22 11.32
C PRO A 857 -47.53 -55.49 9.99
N VAL A 858 -48.05 -56.22 8.98
CA VAL A 858 -48.34 -55.66 7.65
C VAL A 858 -49.84 -55.68 7.40
N TYR A 859 -50.44 -54.50 7.24
CA TYR A 859 -51.84 -54.41 6.87
C TYR A 859 -52.03 -54.84 5.40
N LYS A 860 -52.68 -55.97 5.18
CA LYS A 860 -53.16 -56.39 3.86
C LYS A 860 -54.64 -56.04 3.75
N LYS A 861 -55.08 -55.40 2.65
CA LYS A 861 -56.49 -55.04 2.40
C LYS A 861 -57.48 -56.21 2.56
N ALA A 862 -57.01 -57.45 2.47
CA ALA A 862 -57.78 -58.68 2.64
C ALA A 862 -57.90 -59.15 4.11
N VAL A 863 -57.31 -58.45 5.08
CA VAL A 863 -57.25 -58.82 6.51
C VAL A 863 -58.12 -57.85 7.34
N SER A 864 -58.88 -58.38 8.30
CA SER A 864 -59.69 -57.56 9.22
C SER A 864 -58.82 -56.66 10.10
N ILE A 865 -59.31 -55.46 10.41
CA ILE A 865 -58.62 -54.51 11.30
C ILE A 865 -58.33 -55.15 12.67
N ASP A 866 -59.22 -56.03 13.15
CA ASP A 866 -59.03 -56.74 14.42
C ASP A 866 -57.85 -57.71 14.41
N ASN A 867 -57.59 -58.39 13.29
CA ASN A 867 -56.42 -59.27 13.17
C ASN A 867 -55.12 -58.44 13.16
N TYR A 868 -55.09 -57.34 12.42
CA TYR A 868 -53.95 -56.40 12.44
C TYR A 868 -53.72 -55.82 13.85
N LEU A 869 -54.78 -55.45 14.56
CA LEU A 869 -54.68 -54.95 15.94
C LEU A 869 -54.08 -56.00 16.88
N ASN A 870 -54.38 -57.29 16.71
CA ASN A 870 -53.81 -58.37 17.51
C ASN A 870 -52.34 -58.62 17.17
N GLU A 871 -51.99 -58.70 15.89
CA GLU A 871 -50.60 -58.81 15.42
C GLU A 871 -49.75 -57.63 15.92
N ALA A 872 -50.27 -56.41 15.81
CA ALA A 872 -49.58 -55.21 16.27
C ALA A 872 -49.43 -55.15 17.81
N LYS A 873 -50.42 -55.64 18.57
CA LYS A 873 -50.29 -55.79 20.03
C LYS A 873 -49.23 -56.82 20.41
N GLN A 874 -49.16 -57.95 19.71
CA GLN A 874 -48.14 -58.96 19.93
C GLN A 874 -46.75 -58.40 19.62
N PHE A 875 -46.58 -57.78 18.44
CA PHE A 875 -45.34 -57.10 18.04
C PHE A 875 -44.87 -56.10 19.10
N THR A 876 -45.75 -55.19 19.54
CA THR A 876 -45.37 -54.20 20.58
C THR A 876 -45.03 -54.85 21.92
N SER A 877 -45.61 -56.00 22.27
CA SER A 877 -45.24 -56.75 23.49
C SER A 877 -43.87 -57.40 23.39
N GLU A 878 -43.52 -57.97 22.23
CA GLU A 878 -42.20 -58.56 21.98
C GLU A 878 -41.11 -57.49 21.97
N VAL A 879 -41.37 -56.35 21.30
CA VAL A 879 -40.52 -55.16 21.33
C VAL A 879 -40.32 -54.68 22.77
N GLN A 880 -41.41 -54.57 23.56
CA GLN A 880 -41.32 -54.15 24.95
C GLN A 880 -40.46 -55.10 25.80
N LYS A 881 -40.63 -56.43 25.65
CA LYS A 881 -39.83 -57.44 26.37
C LYS A 881 -38.34 -57.32 26.03
N PHE A 882 -38.02 -57.13 24.75
CA PHE A 882 -36.64 -56.95 24.31
C PHE A 882 -36.00 -55.72 24.95
N TYR A 883 -36.65 -54.55 24.88
CA TYR A 883 -36.08 -53.32 25.42
C TYR A 883 -36.06 -53.29 26.97
N VAL A 884 -36.96 -54.00 27.65
CA VAL A 884 -36.84 -54.22 29.12
C VAL A 884 -35.59 -55.06 29.44
N ALA A 885 -35.34 -56.13 28.70
CA ALA A 885 -34.13 -56.94 28.87
C ALA A 885 -32.85 -56.14 28.54
N LEU A 886 -32.87 -55.36 27.46
CA LEU A 886 -31.75 -54.49 27.09
C LEU A 886 -31.46 -53.44 28.17
N TYR A 887 -32.49 -52.83 28.75
CA TYR A 887 -32.34 -51.88 29.84
C TYR A 887 -31.68 -52.53 31.06
N ASN A 888 -32.17 -53.69 31.49
CA ASN A 888 -31.65 -54.39 32.67
C ASN A 888 -30.19 -54.82 32.46
N GLU A 889 -29.83 -55.31 31.26
CA GLU A 889 -28.45 -55.67 30.94
C GLU A 889 -27.54 -54.44 30.88
N ALA A 890 -27.98 -53.34 30.26
CA ALA A 890 -27.22 -52.10 30.21
C ALA A 890 -27.03 -51.49 31.62
N ASP A 891 -28.03 -51.57 32.49
CA ASP A 891 -27.96 -51.12 33.87
C ASP A 891 -27.01 -51.99 34.72
N ARG A 892 -27.07 -53.32 34.55
CA ARG A 892 -26.12 -54.25 35.18
C ARG A 892 -24.68 -53.93 34.79
N ARG A 893 -24.42 -53.73 33.49
CA ARG A 893 -23.09 -53.38 32.96
C ARG A 893 -22.63 -52.00 33.45
N HIS A 894 -23.54 -51.05 33.55
CA HIS A 894 -23.27 -49.72 34.11
C HIS A 894 -22.82 -49.83 35.58
N GLU A 895 -23.55 -50.59 36.41
CA GLU A 895 -23.16 -50.82 37.82
C GLU A 895 -21.88 -51.64 37.96
N GLU A 896 -21.61 -52.59 37.05
CA GLU A 896 -20.33 -53.28 36.98
C GLU A 896 -19.18 -52.32 36.71
N GLN A 897 -19.31 -51.42 35.73
CA GLN A 897 -18.28 -50.42 35.46
C GLN A 897 -18.06 -49.49 36.65
N ARG A 898 -19.15 -49.09 37.32
CA ARG A 898 -19.08 -48.30 38.55
C ARG A 898 -18.28 -49.00 39.64
N ARG A 899 -18.53 -50.30 39.87
CA ARG A 899 -17.76 -51.12 40.82
C ARG A 899 -16.30 -51.27 40.41
N ASN A 900 -16.03 -51.55 39.13
CA ASN A 900 -14.66 -51.70 38.62
C ASN A 900 -13.82 -50.44 38.88
N LEU A 901 -14.38 -49.25 38.66
CA LEU A 901 -13.69 -47.98 38.91
C LEU A 901 -13.39 -47.75 40.40
N ILE A 902 -14.31 -48.16 41.29
CA ILE A 902 -14.12 -48.12 42.74
C ILE A 902 -13.02 -49.10 43.17
N GLU A 903 -13.04 -50.33 42.65
CA GLU A 903 -12.05 -51.37 42.97
C GLU A 903 -10.64 -51.02 42.49
N GLN A 904 -10.53 -50.28 41.37
CA GLN A 904 -9.25 -49.76 40.87
C GLN A 904 -8.65 -48.66 41.77
N HIS A 905 -9.45 -48.02 42.62
CA HIS A 905 -9.03 -46.92 43.52
C HIS A 905 -9.39 -47.23 44.98
N PRO A 906 -8.78 -48.27 45.59
CA PRO A 906 -9.20 -48.80 46.88
C PRO A 906 -8.99 -47.83 48.06
N GLU A 907 -8.07 -46.87 47.94
CA GLU A 907 -7.81 -45.87 48.99
C GLU A 907 -8.92 -44.80 49.09
N GLU A 908 -9.58 -44.47 47.98
CA GLU A 908 -10.61 -43.42 47.90
C GLU A 908 -12.04 -43.99 47.80
N GLY A 909 -12.19 -45.21 47.28
CA GLY A 909 -13.46 -45.93 47.21
C GLY A 909 -14.57 -45.15 46.49
N ASN A 910 -15.71 -44.94 47.16
CA ASN A 910 -16.84 -44.18 46.59
C ASN A 910 -16.58 -42.67 46.46
N ILE A 911 -15.61 -42.15 47.21
CA ILE A 911 -15.26 -40.72 47.18
C ILE A 911 -14.63 -40.39 45.82
N PHE A 912 -13.80 -41.29 45.27
CA PHE A 912 -13.20 -41.15 43.94
C PHE A 912 -14.24 -40.84 42.86
N LEU A 913 -15.29 -41.64 42.74
CA LEU A 913 -16.34 -41.43 41.73
C LEU A 913 -17.09 -40.11 41.93
N THR A 914 -17.29 -39.70 43.18
CA THR A 914 -17.96 -38.44 43.50
C THR A 914 -17.08 -37.26 43.10
N THR A 915 -15.77 -37.34 43.38
CA THR A 915 -14.77 -36.35 42.97
C THR A 915 -14.66 -36.27 41.44
N LEU A 916 -14.54 -37.42 40.76
CA LEU A 916 -14.48 -37.52 39.30
C LEU A 916 -15.72 -36.88 38.66
N LYS A 917 -16.91 -37.15 39.20
CA LYS A 917 -18.15 -36.52 38.74
C LYS A 917 -18.16 -35.02 39.00
N ASN A 918 -17.75 -34.58 40.19
CA ASN A 918 -17.75 -33.17 40.58
C ASN A 918 -16.79 -32.31 39.74
N GLN A 919 -15.67 -32.89 39.32
CA GLN A 919 -14.60 -32.20 38.58
C GLN A 919 -14.77 -32.21 37.05
N HIS A 920 -15.45 -33.21 36.48
CA HIS A 920 -15.49 -33.40 35.02
C HIS A 920 -16.90 -33.33 34.40
N HIS A 921 -17.94 -33.61 35.18
CA HIS A 921 -19.33 -33.58 34.70
C HIS A 921 -20.00 -32.26 35.05
N ASN A 922 -21.01 -31.85 34.28
CA ASN A 922 -21.80 -30.65 34.58
C ASN A 922 -23.29 -30.93 34.39
N GLU A 923 -24.08 -30.72 35.45
CA GLU A 923 -25.52 -31.02 35.46
C GLU A 923 -26.31 -30.09 34.52
N GLY A 924 -25.95 -28.80 34.44
CA GLY A 924 -26.62 -27.85 33.54
C GLY A 924 -26.45 -28.25 32.07
N LEU A 925 -25.23 -28.61 31.67
CA LEU A 925 -24.91 -29.11 30.34
C LEU A 925 -25.67 -30.41 30.06
N GLU A 926 -25.67 -31.36 30.99
CA GLU A 926 -26.43 -32.62 30.87
C GLU A 926 -27.91 -32.33 30.57
N ARG A 927 -28.56 -31.47 31.36
CA ARG A 927 -29.97 -31.16 31.18
C ARG A 927 -30.27 -30.54 29.83
N PHE A 928 -29.39 -29.66 29.35
CA PHE A 928 -29.52 -29.04 28.04
C PHE A 928 -29.34 -30.02 26.88
N VAL A 929 -28.28 -30.84 26.88
CA VAL A 929 -28.03 -31.80 25.79
C VAL A 929 -29.03 -32.95 25.77
N ARG A 930 -29.67 -33.24 26.92
CA ARG A 930 -30.77 -34.19 27.03
C ARG A 930 -32.15 -33.55 26.83
N GLY A 931 -32.27 -32.23 26.81
CA GLY A 931 -33.54 -31.52 26.69
C GLY A 931 -34.52 -31.80 27.85
N THR A 932 -34.01 -31.97 29.08
CA THR A 932 -34.83 -32.36 30.25
C THR A 932 -35.43 -31.20 31.04
N ASP A 933 -34.98 -29.96 30.81
CA ASP A 933 -35.47 -28.75 31.51
C ASP A 933 -36.93 -28.40 31.17
N ASP A 934 -37.46 -28.95 30.07
CA ASP A 934 -38.73 -28.53 29.50
C ASP A 934 -39.90 -29.43 29.95
N PHE A 935 -40.26 -29.33 31.24
CA PHE A 935 -41.24 -30.20 31.92
C PHE A 935 -42.62 -30.25 31.23
N PHE A 936 -43.01 -29.18 30.53
CA PHE A 936 -44.30 -29.07 29.84
C PHE A 936 -44.31 -29.58 28.39
N SER A 937 -43.14 -29.95 27.84
CA SER A 937 -43.04 -30.42 26.46
C SER A 937 -43.42 -31.88 26.32
N LYS A 938 -44.10 -32.22 25.21
CA LYS A 938 -44.33 -33.61 24.85
C LYS A 938 -43.00 -34.26 24.48
N ARG A 939 -42.55 -35.21 25.30
CA ARG A 939 -41.33 -36.03 25.07
C ARG A 939 -41.35 -36.80 23.73
N ILE A 940 -42.56 -37.10 23.23
CA ILE A 940 -42.79 -37.70 21.90
C ILE A 940 -43.79 -36.86 21.12
N ILE A 941 -43.45 -36.47 19.90
CA ILE A 941 -44.33 -35.72 19.00
C ILE A 941 -44.64 -36.56 17.76
N ARG A 942 -45.90 -36.53 17.32
CA ARG A 942 -46.33 -37.07 16.03
C ARG A 942 -46.14 -35.99 14.97
N GLN A 943 -45.30 -36.25 13.98
CA GLN A 943 -45.15 -35.40 12.81
C GLN A 943 -45.22 -36.28 11.55
N ASN A 944 -46.09 -35.92 10.61
CA ASN A 944 -46.38 -36.72 9.42
C ASN A 944 -46.71 -38.18 9.77
N ASN A 945 -45.91 -39.13 9.30
CA ASN A 945 -46.03 -40.59 9.50
C ASN A 945 -44.93 -41.16 10.41
N SER A 946 -44.37 -40.38 11.34
CA SER A 946 -43.43 -40.92 12.35
C SER A 946 -43.53 -40.30 13.73
N PHE A 947 -43.03 -41.02 14.72
CA PHE A 947 -42.77 -40.50 16.06
C PHE A 947 -41.37 -39.87 16.12
N ILE A 948 -41.29 -38.70 16.76
CA ILE A 948 -40.02 -37.98 16.97
C ILE A 948 -39.75 -37.90 18.47
N GLN A 949 -38.58 -38.38 18.88
CA GLN A 949 -38.07 -38.31 20.24
C GLN A 949 -37.46 -36.92 20.51
N LYS A 950 -38.03 -36.17 21.47
CA LYS A 950 -37.57 -34.80 21.81
C LYS A 950 -36.61 -34.69 22.99
N PHE A 951 -36.34 -35.80 23.65
CA PHE A 951 -35.43 -35.86 24.81
C PHE A 951 -34.24 -36.76 24.49
N ASP A 952 -33.17 -36.64 25.28
CA ASP A 952 -31.94 -37.42 25.15
C ASP A 952 -31.32 -37.33 23.73
N ALA A 953 -31.36 -36.14 23.10
CA ALA A 953 -30.82 -35.92 21.75
C ALA A 953 -29.35 -36.36 21.63
N ILE A 954 -28.55 -36.15 22.67
CA ILE A 954 -27.15 -36.58 22.78
C ILE A 954 -26.94 -38.11 22.72
N TYR A 955 -27.98 -38.90 22.97
CA TYR A 955 -27.93 -40.36 22.93
C TYR A 955 -28.56 -40.94 21.65
N GLN A 956 -29.20 -40.11 20.81
CA GLN A 956 -29.79 -40.55 19.55
C GLN A 956 -28.71 -40.69 18.47
N ASP A 957 -28.80 -41.75 17.66
CA ASP A 957 -27.96 -41.90 16.47
C ASP A 957 -28.51 -41.06 15.30
N PRO A 958 -27.65 -40.50 14.43
CA PRO A 958 -28.11 -39.73 13.27
C PRO A 958 -28.71 -40.61 12.17
N ASP A 959 -29.83 -40.18 11.59
CA ASP A 959 -30.55 -40.90 10.52
C ASP A 959 -29.97 -40.67 9.10
N TYR A 960 -29.27 -39.54 8.86
CA TYR A 960 -28.80 -39.18 7.52
C TYR A 960 -27.45 -39.83 7.20
N PRO A 961 -27.18 -40.17 5.92
CA PRO A 961 -25.93 -40.84 5.53
C PRO A 961 -24.70 -39.92 5.46
N PHE A 962 -24.86 -38.59 5.47
CA PHE A 962 -23.75 -37.66 5.27
C PHE A 962 -23.92 -36.32 6.00
N VAL A 963 -23.08 -36.06 7.01
CA VAL A 963 -22.86 -34.80 7.78
C VAL A 963 -24.09 -34.23 8.52
N LYS A 964 -25.24 -34.16 7.86
CA LYS A 964 -26.50 -33.70 8.42
C LYS A 964 -26.92 -34.58 9.58
N ALA A 965 -27.34 -33.97 10.68
CA ALA A 965 -27.81 -34.65 11.87
C ALA A 965 -28.81 -33.76 12.62
N HIS A 966 -29.51 -34.33 13.61
CA HIS A 966 -30.23 -33.53 14.58
C HIS A 966 -29.25 -32.73 15.44
N PHE A 967 -29.74 -31.63 16.03
CA PHE A 967 -28.92 -30.77 16.87
C PHE A 967 -28.44 -31.52 18.11
N LEU A 968 -27.13 -31.42 18.41
CA LEU A 968 -26.45 -32.08 19.55
C LEU A 968 -26.28 -33.59 19.37
N ALA A 969 -26.29 -34.10 18.13
CA ALA A 969 -25.95 -35.50 17.87
C ALA A 969 -24.53 -35.84 18.36
N PRO A 970 -24.30 -37.02 18.96
CA PRO A 970 -22.98 -37.43 19.47
C PRO A 970 -22.00 -37.78 18.34
N TYR A 971 -22.53 -38.27 17.22
CA TYR A 971 -21.78 -38.66 16.03
C TYR A 971 -22.48 -38.12 14.78
N LYS A 972 -21.73 -38.02 13.70
CA LYS A 972 -22.23 -37.71 12.36
C LYS A 972 -21.76 -38.79 11.39
N ASN A 973 -22.65 -39.21 10.48
CA ASN A 973 -22.34 -40.24 9.50
C ASN A 973 -21.55 -39.65 8.33
N ILE A 974 -20.51 -40.35 7.89
CA ILE A 974 -19.77 -40.11 6.65
C ILE A 974 -19.80 -41.42 5.86
N GLY A 975 -20.86 -41.61 5.08
CA GLY A 975 -21.13 -42.90 4.45
C GLY A 975 -21.44 -43.96 5.51
N SER A 976 -20.64 -45.03 5.57
CA SER A 976 -20.78 -46.11 6.54
C SER A 976 -20.07 -45.87 7.88
N TYR A 977 -19.26 -44.80 7.99
CA TYR A 977 -18.46 -44.53 9.18
C TYR A 977 -19.14 -43.49 10.08
N LYS A 978 -19.16 -43.76 11.40
CA LYS A 978 -19.60 -42.79 12.42
C LYS A 978 -18.38 -42.02 12.93
N MET A 979 -18.37 -40.71 12.71
CA MET A 979 -17.30 -39.82 13.18
C MET A 979 -17.80 -38.95 14.33
N PRO A 980 -16.98 -38.68 15.38
CA PRO A 980 -17.36 -37.77 16.46
C PRO A 980 -17.71 -36.37 15.95
N THR A 981 -18.76 -35.79 16.52
CA THR A 981 -19.29 -34.48 16.10
C THR A 981 -18.26 -33.35 16.14
N LEU A 982 -17.31 -33.39 17.09
CA LEU A 982 -16.21 -32.42 17.18
C LEU A 982 -15.48 -32.27 15.84
N TRP A 983 -14.94 -33.36 15.30
CA TRP A 983 -14.11 -33.34 14.10
C TRP A 983 -14.90 -32.99 12.84
N VAL A 984 -16.13 -33.50 12.71
CA VAL A 984 -16.99 -33.18 11.58
C VAL A 984 -17.32 -31.69 11.56
N ASN A 985 -17.66 -31.11 12.71
CA ASN A 985 -17.98 -29.69 12.83
C ASN A 985 -16.77 -28.81 12.48
N ILE A 986 -15.58 -29.17 12.96
CA ILE A 986 -14.32 -28.50 12.61
C ILE A 986 -14.08 -28.56 11.09
N LEU A 987 -14.22 -29.74 10.48
CA LEU A 987 -14.02 -29.91 9.03
C LEU A 987 -15.01 -29.06 8.21
N VAL A 988 -16.28 -29.01 8.63
CA VAL A 988 -17.27 -28.15 7.98
C VAL A 988 -16.90 -26.67 8.11
N MET A 989 -16.48 -26.22 9.30
CA MET A 989 -16.02 -24.84 9.51
C MET A 989 -14.78 -24.51 8.65
N TRP A 990 -13.83 -25.44 8.50
CA TRP A 990 -12.70 -25.26 7.59
C TRP A 990 -13.13 -25.21 6.12
N GLY A 991 -14.15 -25.99 5.72
CA GLY A 991 -14.78 -25.88 4.41
C GLY A 991 -15.40 -24.49 4.18
N MET A 992 -16.08 -23.93 5.18
CA MET A 992 -16.60 -22.55 5.15
C MET A 992 -15.46 -21.53 5.03
N ASN A 993 -14.35 -21.74 5.74
CA ASN A 993 -13.16 -20.87 5.67
C ASN A 993 -12.54 -20.88 4.28
N ILE A 994 -12.40 -22.04 3.64
CA ILE A 994 -11.89 -22.15 2.26
C ILE A 994 -12.82 -21.39 1.30
N LEU A 995 -14.14 -21.54 1.45
CA LEU A 995 -15.12 -20.83 0.63
C LEU A 995 -15.02 -19.31 0.81
N LEU A 996 -14.88 -18.81 2.05
CA LEU A 996 -14.66 -17.39 2.31
C LEU A 996 -13.35 -16.88 1.71
N PHE A 997 -12.27 -17.67 1.77
CA PHE A 997 -11.01 -17.28 1.13
C PHE A 997 -11.15 -17.16 -0.40
N ILE A 998 -11.86 -18.10 -1.04
CA ILE A 998 -12.18 -18.01 -2.47
C ILE A 998 -13.02 -16.76 -2.77
N PHE A 999 -13.97 -16.42 -1.89
CA PHE A 999 -14.80 -15.22 -2.02
C PHE A 999 -13.98 -13.92 -1.90
N LEU A 1000 -13.03 -13.87 -0.96
CA LEU A 1000 -12.06 -12.79 -0.81
C LEU A 1000 -11.17 -12.66 -2.06
N TYR A 1001 -10.61 -13.78 -2.54
CA TYR A 1001 -9.76 -13.81 -3.71
C TYR A 1001 -10.49 -13.38 -4.99
N SER A 1002 -11.76 -13.76 -5.18
CA SER A 1002 -12.54 -13.42 -6.37
C SER A 1002 -13.14 -12.00 -6.38
N GLN A 1003 -13.07 -11.28 -5.24
CA GLN A 1003 -13.65 -9.95 -5.02
C GLN A 1003 -15.16 -9.89 -5.30
N LEU A 1004 -15.89 -10.99 -5.05
CA LEU A 1004 -17.30 -11.12 -5.42
C LEU A 1004 -18.18 -10.04 -4.76
N LEU A 1005 -18.01 -9.77 -3.46
CA LEU A 1005 -18.79 -8.72 -2.77
C LEU A 1005 -18.50 -7.32 -3.33
N LYS A 1006 -17.24 -7.00 -3.60
CA LYS A 1006 -16.83 -5.73 -4.22
C LYS A 1006 -17.42 -5.57 -5.62
N LYS A 1007 -17.44 -6.65 -6.42
CA LYS A 1007 -18.10 -6.68 -7.74
C LYS A 1007 -19.61 -6.50 -7.62
N PHE A 1008 -20.25 -7.13 -6.64
CA PHE A 1008 -21.69 -6.97 -6.39
C PHE A 1008 -22.07 -5.54 -5.99
N ILE A 1009 -21.33 -4.94 -5.04
CA ILE A 1009 -21.55 -3.55 -4.59
C ILE A 1009 -21.31 -2.54 -5.72
N SER A 1010 -20.29 -2.77 -6.55
CA SER A 1010 -19.99 -1.89 -7.69
C SER A 1010 -20.94 -2.09 -8.88
N GLY A 1011 -21.39 -3.34 -9.15
CA GLY A 1011 -22.37 -3.68 -10.16
C GLY A 1011 -23.76 -3.11 -9.88
N SER A 1012 -24.19 -3.08 -8.61
CA SER A 1012 -25.43 -2.43 -8.19
C SER A 1012 -25.48 -0.94 -8.56
N LYS A 1013 -24.33 -0.24 -8.57
CA LYS A 1013 -24.24 1.16 -9.02
C LYS A 1013 -24.48 1.37 -10.52
N LYS A 1014 -24.26 0.35 -11.35
CA LYS A 1014 -24.61 0.40 -12.79
C LYS A 1014 -26.10 0.12 -13.04
N ALA A 1015 -26.78 -0.59 -12.14
CA ALA A 1015 -28.18 -0.99 -12.27
C ALA A 1015 -29.20 0.02 -11.72
N LEU A 1016 -28.78 0.94 -10.85
CA LEU A 1016 -29.65 2.02 -10.36
C LEU A 1016 -29.73 3.15 -11.41
N PRO A 1017 -30.89 3.36 -12.07
CA PRO A 1017 -31.06 4.52 -12.93
C PRO A 1017 -30.95 5.77 -12.05
N ARG A 1018 -29.91 6.59 -12.30
CA ARG A 1018 -29.81 7.93 -11.72
C ARG A 1018 -31.03 8.71 -12.19
N LYS A 1019 -32.05 8.83 -11.32
CA LYS A 1019 -33.14 9.78 -11.51
C LYS A 1019 -32.52 11.16 -11.68
N LYS A 1020 -32.85 11.81 -12.80
CA LYS A 1020 -32.57 13.23 -13.03
C LYS A 1020 -33.22 14.02 -11.90
N GLN A 1021 -32.42 14.75 -11.14
CA GLN A 1021 -32.83 15.99 -10.49
C GLN A 1021 -31.91 17.08 -11.02
#